data_AF-A0A7J8NUH9-F1
#
_entry.id   AF-A0A7J8NUH9-F1
#
_cell.length_a   1.000
_cell.length_b   1.000
_cell.length_c   1.000
_cell.angle_alpha   90.00
_cell.angle_beta   90.00
_cell.angle_gamma   90.00
#
_symmetry.space_group_name_H-M   'P 1'
#
loop_
_entity.id
_entity.type
_entity.pdbx_description
1 polymer ?
#
loop_
_entity_poly.entity_id
_entity_poly.type
_entity_poly.pdbx_seq_one_letter_code
_entity_poly.pdbx_strand_id
1 'polypeptide(L)'
;MKRIFLSALHFRINTRYKSSNPPFTSVELDHSDSGREGCTVTTLTITAEPKNWQNAIKVAVQEVRRLKEFGVTKGELTRYMDALLKDSEQLSAMIDNVSSVDNLDFIMESDALGHIVMDQRQGHESLMAVAGTVTLDEVNSIGALVLEFISDFGKPTAPLPAAVVACVPKKVHIDGLGETEFKITASEIISSIESGLKEPIEAEPELEVPKELLSPQQLQELRMQQKPSFIPLSPEINVTKLHDKETGITQCRLSNGIPISKNETRGGVMRLIVGGGRAAETSGSKGAVVVGVRTLSEGGRVGNFSREQVELFCVNHLINCSLESTEEFISMEFRFTLRDNGMHAAFQLLHMVLEHSVWLEDAFDRARQLYLSYYRSIPKSLERSTAHKLMLAMMDGDERFVEPTPKSLQNLTLKSVKDAVMNQFVADNMEVSIVGDFSQEEIESCILDYLGTVRASRDSEREPEFSPILFRTSPSDLQFQQVFLKDTDERACAYIAGPAPNRWGFTIDGKDLLESVADIPITDEAQLHSEEGNNVQKDLRRKLREHPLFFGITMGLLAEVINSRLFTTVRDSLGLTYDVSFELNLFDRLKLGWYVISVTSTPSKVYKAVDACKNVLRGLHSNKVAPRELERAKRTLLMRHEAEIKSNAYWLGLLAHLQASSVPRKDISCVKELTSLYEAATIEDIYLAYDQLKVDEDSLYSCIGIAGVNAGEGAMGEDMLQFKCLEPDKNLKTNELDCGNWIIGKVGHGFLRRGGIKRRVSRSYSCRAWFIYHDKANNMNLFDAICCCVGKK
;
A
#
# COMPACT_ATOMS: atom_id res chain seq x y z
N MET A 1 -26.49 14.33 -4.15
CA MET A 1 -26.32 15.25 -5.30
C MET A 1 -24.87 15.70 -5.48
N LYS A 2 -24.29 16.56 -4.63
CA LYS A 2 -22.87 17.01 -4.76
C LYS A 2 -21.87 15.86 -4.94
N ARG A 3 -22.00 14.77 -4.16
CA ARG A 3 -21.16 13.55 -4.28
C ARG A 3 -21.17 12.94 -5.69
N ILE A 4 -22.34 12.85 -6.33
CA ILE A 4 -22.47 12.31 -7.71
C ILE A 4 -21.66 13.16 -8.68
N PHE A 5 -21.77 14.47 -8.53
CA PHE A 5 -21.11 15.44 -9.38
C PHE A 5 -19.58 15.45 -9.20
N LEU A 6 -19.09 15.36 -7.96
CA LEU A 6 -17.65 15.22 -7.66
C LEU A 6 -17.08 13.91 -8.22
N SER A 7 -17.81 12.80 -8.05
CA SER A 7 -17.42 11.50 -8.61
C SER A 7 -17.32 11.54 -10.13
N ALA A 8 -18.26 12.21 -10.80
CA ALA A 8 -18.21 12.39 -12.25
C ALA A 8 -16.99 13.22 -12.69
N LEU A 9 -16.69 14.33 -12.01
CA LEU A 9 -15.51 15.15 -12.34
C LEU A 9 -14.22 14.35 -12.19
N HIS A 10 -14.07 13.68 -11.06
CA HIS A 10 -12.88 12.88 -10.78
C HIS A 10 -12.69 11.76 -11.81
N PHE A 11 -13.77 11.09 -12.20
CA PHE A 11 -13.73 10.09 -13.25
C PHE A 11 -13.33 10.70 -14.60
N ARG A 12 -13.99 11.78 -15.05
CA ARG A 12 -13.71 12.43 -16.34
C ARG A 12 -12.26 12.93 -16.47
N ILE A 13 -11.73 13.59 -15.43
CA ILE A 13 -10.33 14.03 -15.38
C ILE A 13 -9.39 12.85 -15.56
N ASN A 14 -9.63 11.79 -14.78
CA ASN A 14 -8.79 10.61 -14.82
C ASN A 14 -8.88 9.94 -16.20
N THR A 15 -10.06 9.77 -16.76
CA THR A 15 -10.27 9.14 -18.07
C THR A 15 -9.64 9.94 -19.22
N ARG A 16 -9.97 11.23 -19.34
CA ARG A 16 -9.72 12.02 -20.56
C ARG A 16 -8.25 12.36 -20.78
N TYR A 17 -7.47 12.57 -19.71
CA TYR A 17 -6.10 13.06 -19.79
C TYR A 17 -5.05 11.99 -19.51
N LYS A 18 -5.40 10.71 -19.60
CA LYS A 18 -4.45 9.59 -19.55
C LYS A 18 -3.65 9.37 -20.84
N SER A 19 -3.74 10.26 -21.84
CA SER A 19 -2.79 10.25 -22.96
C SER A 19 -1.35 10.43 -22.46
N SER A 20 -0.34 10.06 -23.26
CA SER A 20 1.03 9.72 -22.83
C SER A 20 1.83 10.76 -22.03
N ASN A 21 1.30 11.94 -21.73
CA ASN A 21 1.89 12.94 -20.83
C ASN A 21 0.87 14.04 -20.46
N PRO A 22 -0.08 13.83 -19.52
CA PRO A 22 -0.93 14.93 -19.08
C PRO A 22 -0.08 16.10 -18.57
N PRO A 23 -0.50 17.36 -18.77
CA PRO A 23 0.26 18.48 -18.24
C PRO A 23 0.23 18.55 -16.70
N PHE A 24 -0.53 17.66 -16.04
CA PHE A 24 -0.73 17.63 -14.60
C PHE A 24 -0.48 16.24 -14.02
N THR A 25 -0.31 16.22 -12.70
CA THR A 25 -0.20 15.06 -11.84
C THR A 25 -1.52 14.46 -11.43
N SER A 26 -2.32 15.34 -10.84
CA SER A 26 -3.61 15.08 -10.27
C SER A 26 -4.33 16.42 -10.31
N VAL A 27 -5.61 16.34 -10.60
CA VAL A 27 -6.55 17.43 -10.44
C VAL A 27 -7.68 16.87 -9.59
N GLU A 28 -7.84 17.42 -8.40
CA GLU A 28 -8.78 16.94 -7.40
C GLU A 28 -9.69 18.08 -6.99
N LEU A 29 -11.00 17.85 -7.05
CA LEU A 29 -11.99 18.76 -6.49
C LEU A 29 -12.54 18.15 -5.20
N ASP A 30 -12.26 18.79 -4.08
CA ASP A 30 -12.84 18.44 -2.79
C ASP A 30 -13.95 19.42 -2.42
N HIS A 31 -15.01 18.91 -1.80
CA HIS A 31 -16.07 19.72 -1.22
C HIS A 31 -16.52 19.05 0.08
N SER A 32 -16.14 19.64 1.21
CA SER A 32 -16.32 19.03 2.52
C SER A 32 -16.58 20.08 3.59
N ASP A 33 -17.36 19.70 4.61
CA ASP A 33 -17.54 20.50 5.81
C ASP A 33 -16.31 20.29 6.69
N SER A 34 -15.55 21.35 6.94
CA SER A 34 -14.34 21.23 7.75
C SER A 34 -14.58 21.70 9.18
N GLY A 35 -14.41 20.79 10.13
CA GLY A 35 -14.42 21.12 11.56
C GLY A 35 -13.21 21.98 11.97
N ARG A 36 -12.11 21.93 11.21
CA ARG A 36 -10.91 22.73 11.48
C ARG A 36 -11.10 24.18 11.05
N GLU A 37 -11.67 24.39 9.87
CA GLU A 37 -11.89 25.73 9.32
C GLU A 37 -13.24 26.32 9.77
N GLY A 38 -14.15 25.51 10.29
CA GLY A 38 -15.47 25.93 10.79
C GLY A 38 -16.46 26.30 9.69
N CYS A 39 -16.22 25.86 8.46
CA CYS A 39 -17.05 26.14 7.29
C CYS A 39 -16.93 25.04 6.23
N THR A 40 -17.83 25.07 5.24
CA THR A 40 -17.70 24.23 4.04
C THR A 40 -16.59 24.76 3.14
N VAL A 41 -15.64 23.91 2.80
CA VAL A 41 -14.50 24.25 1.95
C VAL A 41 -14.67 23.55 0.60
N THR A 42 -14.50 24.30 -0.48
CA THR A 42 -14.38 23.75 -1.84
C THR A 42 -13.00 24.06 -2.36
N THR A 43 -12.23 23.03 -2.71
CA THR A 43 -10.84 23.19 -3.16
C THR A 43 -10.61 22.46 -4.47
N LEU A 44 -10.14 23.18 -5.49
CA LEU A 44 -9.56 22.58 -6.68
C LEU A 44 -8.03 22.51 -6.49
N THR A 45 -7.51 21.31 -6.25
CA THR A 45 -6.08 21.06 -6.08
C THR A 45 -5.50 20.57 -7.39
N ILE A 46 -4.46 21.24 -7.87
CA ILE A 46 -3.76 20.89 -9.11
C ILE A 46 -2.30 20.65 -8.74
N THR A 47 -1.82 19.45 -9.00
CA THR A 47 -0.38 19.13 -8.89
C THR A 47 0.18 18.97 -10.30
N ALA A 48 1.40 19.44 -10.56
CA ALA A 48 2.02 19.35 -11.88
C ALA A 48 3.55 19.41 -11.79
N GLU A 49 4.24 18.95 -12.84
CA GLU A 49 5.67 19.24 -13.01
C GLU A 49 5.88 20.74 -13.26
N PRO A 50 6.98 21.34 -12.78
CA PRO A 50 7.27 22.76 -12.94
C PRO A 50 7.32 23.25 -14.40
N LYS A 51 7.53 22.38 -15.38
CA LYS A 51 7.51 22.77 -16.79
C LYS A 51 6.10 22.86 -17.40
N ASN A 52 5.10 22.22 -16.78
CA ASN A 52 3.75 22.07 -17.34
C ASN A 52 2.65 22.78 -16.52
N TRP A 53 3.01 23.46 -15.42
CA TRP A 53 2.04 24.00 -14.46
C TRP A 53 0.99 24.94 -15.09
N GLN A 54 1.33 25.74 -16.10
CA GLN A 54 0.34 26.57 -16.79
C GLN A 54 -0.69 25.73 -17.54
N ASN A 55 -0.23 24.70 -18.27
CA ASN A 55 -1.11 23.80 -18.99
C ASN A 55 -1.96 22.96 -18.04
N ALA A 56 -1.43 22.59 -16.86
CA ALA A 56 -2.17 21.91 -15.81
C ALA A 56 -3.38 22.74 -15.34
N ILE A 57 -3.16 24.04 -15.09
CA ILE A 57 -4.22 24.98 -14.71
C ILE A 57 -5.26 25.09 -15.82
N LYS A 58 -4.82 25.28 -17.07
CA LYS A 58 -5.74 25.37 -18.22
C LYS A 58 -6.66 24.16 -18.30
N VAL A 59 -6.08 22.96 -18.24
CA VAL A 59 -6.86 21.72 -18.32
C VAL A 59 -7.82 21.59 -17.15
N ALA A 60 -7.37 21.83 -15.91
CA ALA A 60 -8.24 21.76 -14.74
C ALA A 60 -9.46 22.70 -14.86
N VAL A 61 -9.23 23.92 -15.34
CA VAL A 61 -10.29 24.91 -15.58
C VAL A 61 -11.24 24.48 -16.69
N GLN A 62 -10.72 23.91 -17.78
CA GLN A 62 -11.54 23.38 -18.87
C GLN A 62 -12.45 22.25 -18.41
N GLU A 63 -11.95 21.33 -17.59
CA GLU A 63 -12.73 20.20 -17.06
C GLU A 63 -13.86 20.68 -16.17
N VAL A 64 -13.54 21.61 -15.27
CA VAL A 64 -14.54 22.21 -14.40
C VAL A 64 -15.59 22.95 -15.23
N ARG A 65 -15.17 23.77 -16.21
CA ARG A 65 -16.13 24.48 -17.08
C ARG A 65 -16.98 23.52 -17.90
N ARG A 66 -16.42 22.43 -18.44
CA ARG A 66 -17.16 21.43 -19.20
C ARG A 66 -18.23 20.77 -18.35
N LEU A 67 -17.88 20.37 -17.13
CA LEU A 67 -18.83 19.73 -16.23
C LEU A 67 -19.93 20.71 -15.79
N LYS A 68 -19.63 22.00 -15.66
CA LYS A 68 -20.66 23.02 -15.42
C LYS A 68 -21.58 23.23 -16.62
N GLU A 69 -21.04 23.38 -17.83
CA GLU A 69 -21.83 23.72 -19.02
C GLU A 69 -22.70 22.56 -19.51
N PHE A 70 -22.17 21.33 -19.50
CA PHE A 70 -22.87 20.16 -20.04
C PHE A 70 -23.46 19.25 -18.95
N GLY A 71 -23.07 19.44 -17.69
CA GLY A 71 -23.55 18.62 -16.58
C GLY A 71 -23.05 17.18 -16.60
N VAL A 72 -23.58 16.39 -15.67
CA VAL A 72 -23.51 14.92 -15.70
C VAL A 72 -24.54 14.37 -16.70
N THR A 73 -24.24 13.22 -17.28
CA THR A 73 -25.18 12.51 -18.16
C THR A 73 -26.19 11.69 -17.36
N LYS A 74 -27.29 11.27 -18.00
CA LYS A 74 -28.27 10.38 -17.37
C LYS A 74 -27.62 9.05 -16.97
N GLY A 75 -26.75 8.50 -17.81
CA GLY A 75 -25.98 7.30 -17.49
C GLY A 75 -25.07 7.48 -16.27
N GLU A 76 -24.36 8.61 -16.15
CA GLU A 76 -23.54 8.91 -14.97
C GLU A 76 -24.39 9.05 -13.71
N LEU A 77 -25.52 9.76 -13.78
CA LEU A 77 -26.44 9.92 -12.65
C LEU A 77 -26.89 8.56 -12.12
N THR A 78 -27.41 7.69 -12.99
CA THR A 78 -27.88 6.36 -12.59
C THR A 78 -26.75 5.54 -11.98
N ARG A 79 -25.58 5.48 -12.63
CA ARG A 79 -24.44 4.69 -12.13
C ARG A 79 -23.96 5.13 -10.76
N TYR A 80 -23.74 6.43 -10.57
CA TYR A 80 -23.24 6.93 -9.29
C TYR A 80 -24.31 6.90 -8.19
N MET A 81 -25.59 7.03 -8.54
CA MET A 81 -26.67 6.82 -7.56
C MET A 81 -26.73 5.36 -7.11
N ASP A 82 -26.70 4.42 -8.05
CA ASP A 82 -26.71 2.99 -7.76
C ASP A 82 -25.48 2.61 -6.91
N ALA A 83 -24.29 3.11 -7.26
CA ALA A 83 -23.08 2.89 -6.49
C ALA A 83 -23.21 3.43 -5.05
N LEU A 84 -23.78 4.63 -4.85
CA LEU A 84 -24.01 5.21 -3.52
C LEU A 84 -25.01 4.40 -2.70
N LEU A 85 -26.10 3.93 -3.31
CA LEU A 85 -27.11 3.11 -2.65
C LEU A 85 -26.52 1.78 -2.19
N LYS A 86 -25.80 1.09 -3.07
CA LYS A 86 -25.19 -0.19 -2.76
C LYS A 86 -24.07 -0.07 -1.72
N ASP A 87 -23.23 0.97 -1.79
CA ASP A 87 -22.19 1.25 -0.77
C ASP A 87 -22.83 1.51 0.60
N SER A 88 -23.91 2.28 0.63
CA SER A 88 -24.68 2.52 1.87
C SER A 88 -25.33 1.25 2.41
N GLU A 89 -25.82 0.36 1.55
CA GLU A 89 -26.38 -0.93 1.95
C GLU A 89 -25.28 -1.83 2.58
N GLN A 90 -24.10 -1.85 1.96
CA GLN A 90 -22.96 -2.62 2.47
C GLN A 90 -22.53 -2.12 3.85
N LEU A 91 -22.44 -0.80 4.05
CA LEU A 91 -22.14 -0.21 5.36
C LEU A 91 -23.21 -0.52 6.41
N SER A 92 -24.48 -0.52 6.00
CA SER A 92 -25.61 -0.90 6.85
C SER A 92 -25.52 -2.36 7.30
N ALA A 93 -25.16 -3.28 6.39
CA ALA A 93 -24.96 -4.68 6.69
C ALA A 93 -23.73 -4.94 7.58
N MET A 94 -22.72 -4.06 7.52
CA MET A 94 -21.48 -4.15 8.30
C MET A 94 -21.51 -3.38 9.62
N ILE A 95 -22.65 -2.84 10.04
CA ILE A 95 -22.77 -1.94 11.20
C ILE A 95 -22.14 -2.50 12.49
N ASP A 96 -22.34 -3.80 12.77
CA ASP A 96 -21.83 -4.45 13.98
C ASP A 96 -20.33 -4.79 13.91
N ASN A 97 -19.70 -4.54 12.75
CA ASN A 97 -18.30 -4.87 12.46
C ASN A 97 -17.43 -3.63 12.23
N VAL A 98 -17.97 -2.42 12.42
CA VAL A 98 -17.19 -1.18 12.36
C VAL A 98 -16.33 -1.08 13.63
N SER A 99 -15.03 -0.82 13.49
CA SER A 99 -14.13 -0.73 14.64
C SER A 99 -14.52 0.44 15.56
N SER A 100 -14.29 0.30 16.87
CA SER A 100 -14.63 1.35 17.84
C SER A 100 -13.91 2.67 17.54
N VAL A 101 -12.69 2.62 16.99
CA VAL A 101 -11.93 3.81 16.60
C VAL A 101 -12.64 4.55 15.46
N ASP A 102 -13.12 3.82 14.45
CA ASP A 102 -13.79 4.44 13.30
C ASP A 102 -15.14 5.05 13.68
N ASN A 103 -15.89 4.34 14.52
CA ASN A 103 -17.14 4.85 15.06
C ASN A 103 -16.90 6.11 15.91
N LEU A 104 -15.87 6.12 16.74
CA LEU A 104 -15.50 7.28 17.55
C LEU A 104 -15.10 8.46 16.66
N ASP A 105 -14.25 8.24 15.67
CA ASP A 105 -13.82 9.29 14.73
C ASP A 105 -15.02 9.89 13.98
N PHE A 106 -15.93 9.03 13.48
CA PHE A 106 -17.15 9.47 12.80
C PHE A 106 -18.08 10.30 13.70
N ILE A 107 -18.28 9.87 14.96
CA ILE A 107 -19.11 10.59 15.94
C ILE A 107 -18.48 11.92 16.30
N MET A 108 -17.17 11.93 16.61
CA MET A 108 -16.44 13.14 17.00
C MET A 108 -16.45 14.18 15.87
N GLU A 109 -16.23 13.76 14.63
CA GLU A 109 -16.27 14.67 13.48
C GLU A 109 -17.69 15.22 13.26
N SER A 110 -18.72 14.38 13.40
CA SER A 110 -20.10 14.81 13.25
C SER A 110 -20.53 15.78 14.35
N ASP A 111 -20.16 15.52 15.62
CA ASP A 111 -20.42 16.40 16.75
C ASP A 111 -19.69 17.75 16.61
N ALA A 112 -18.42 17.73 16.21
CA ALA A 112 -17.63 18.94 15.97
C ALA A 112 -18.23 19.85 14.88
N LEU A 113 -18.95 19.26 13.92
CA LEU A 113 -19.66 19.97 12.86
C LEU A 113 -21.12 20.33 13.22
N GLY A 114 -21.63 19.88 14.38
CA GLY A 114 -23.03 20.03 14.76
C GLY A 114 -24.00 19.18 13.92
N HIS A 115 -23.49 18.11 13.29
CA HIS A 115 -24.30 17.19 12.50
C HIS A 115 -25.05 16.21 13.41
N ILE A 116 -26.27 15.85 13.01
CA ILE A 116 -27.00 14.76 13.65
C ILE A 116 -26.34 13.44 13.24
N VAL A 117 -25.82 12.70 14.23
CA VAL A 117 -25.29 11.36 14.01
C VAL A 117 -26.45 10.42 13.70
N MET A 118 -26.41 9.82 12.51
CA MET A 118 -27.27 8.71 12.14
C MET A 118 -26.45 7.43 12.15
N ASP A 119 -27.03 6.34 12.64
CA ASP A 119 -26.42 5.03 12.45
C ASP A 119 -26.47 4.62 10.97
N GLN A 120 -25.70 3.59 10.59
CA GLN A 120 -25.58 3.18 9.18
C GLN A 120 -26.89 2.64 8.59
N ARG A 121 -27.80 2.10 9.40
CA ARG A 121 -29.13 1.66 8.95
C ARG A 121 -30.03 2.85 8.68
N GLN A 122 -30.09 3.79 9.61
CA GLN A 122 -30.84 5.04 9.46
C GLN A 122 -30.33 5.85 8.25
N GLY A 123 -29.01 5.92 8.08
CA GLY A 123 -28.38 6.57 6.94
C GLY A 123 -28.78 5.92 5.60
N HIS A 124 -28.83 4.59 5.56
CA HIS A 124 -29.26 3.85 4.38
C HIS A 124 -30.74 4.05 4.06
N GLU A 125 -31.63 3.92 5.05
CA GLU A 125 -33.06 4.15 4.90
C GLU A 125 -33.34 5.58 4.40
N SER A 126 -32.64 6.56 4.97
CA SER A 126 -32.73 7.97 4.56
C SER A 126 -32.25 8.18 3.12
N LEU A 127 -31.14 7.53 2.73
CA LEU A 127 -30.64 7.60 1.37
C LEU A 127 -31.63 6.98 0.38
N MET A 128 -32.20 5.81 0.69
CA MET A 128 -33.20 5.17 -0.17
C MET A 128 -34.44 6.05 -0.35
N ALA A 129 -34.92 6.68 0.73
CA ALA A 129 -36.10 7.55 0.69
C ALA A 129 -35.91 8.76 -0.23
N VAL A 130 -34.68 9.28 -0.33
CA VAL A 130 -34.35 10.47 -1.14
C VAL A 130 -33.84 10.10 -2.54
N ALA A 131 -33.25 8.92 -2.74
CA ALA A 131 -32.61 8.56 -4.00
C ALA A 131 -33.56 8.67 -5.21
N GLY A 132 -34.83 8.26 -5.04
CA GLY A 132 -35.85 8.35 -6.09
C GLY A 132 -36.33 9.77 -6.40
N THR A 133 -36.02 10.75 -5.55
CA THR A 133 -36.38 12.16 -5.78
C THR A 133 -35.29 12.95 -6.48
N VAL A 134 -34.07 12.41 -6.59
CA VAL A 134 -32.93 13.13 -7.17
C VAL A 134 -33.05 13.16 -8.69
N THR A 135 -33.20 14.36 -9.24
CA THR A 135 -33.29 14.56 -10.69
C THR A 135 -31.95 14.99 -11.31
N LEU A 136 -31.82 14.76 -12.62
CA LEU A 136 -30.65 15.20 -13.38
C LEU A 136 -30.48 16.73 -13.33
N ASP A 137 -31.58 17.46 -13.47
CA ASP A 137 -31.59 18.92 -13.48
C ASP A 137 -31.14 19.50 -12.13
N GLU A 138 -31.56 18.91 -11.01
CA GLU A 138 -31.12 19.33 -9.67
C GLU A 138 -29.62 19.06 -9.45
N VAL A 139 -29.13 17.88 -9.85
CA VAL A 139 -27.70 17.54 -9.72
C VAL A 139 -26.85 18.49 -10.54
N ASN A 140 -27.25 18.78 -11.78
CA ASN A 140 -26.54 19.71 -12.66
C ASN A 140 -26.62 21.16 -12.14
N SER A 141 -27.77 21.59 -11.63
CA SER A 141 -27.94 22.93 -11.06
C SER A 141 -27.07 23.13 -9.82
N ILE A 142 -27.09 22.18 -8.87
CA ILE A 142 -26.27 22.25 -7.65
C ILE A 142 -24.78 22.14 -8.00
N GLY A 143 -24.42 21.26 -8.93
CA GLY A 143 -23.04 21.12 -9.40
C GLY A 143 -22.51 22.40 -10.03
N ALA A 144 -23.29 23.06 -10.89
CA ALA A 144 -22.92 24.32 -11.51
C ALA A 144 -22.62 25.43 -10.50
N LEU A 145 -23.39 25.50 -9.40
CA LEU A 145 -23.14 26.43 -8.30
C LEU A 145 -21.81 26.14 -7.58
N VAL A 146 -21.50 24.86 -7.32
CA VAL A 146 -20.25 24.47 -6.64
C VAL A 146 -19.02 24.83 -7.49
N LEU A 147 -19.13 24.85 -8.82
CA LEU A 147 -18.02 25.12 -9.73
C LEU A 147 -17.87 26.59 -10.12
N GLU A 148 -18.81 27.45 -9.74
CA GLU A 148 -18.87 28.83 -10.23
C GLU A 148 -17.60 29.63 -9.94
N PHE A 149 -16.95 29.36 -8.79
CA PHE A 149 -15.77 30.08 -8.33
C PHE A 149 -14.56 30.01 -9.28
N ILE A 150 -14.50 28.98 -10.12
CA ILE A 150 -13.40 28.77 -11.08
C ILE A 150 -13.89 28.80 -12.52
N SER A 151 -15.07 28.26 -12.81
CA SER A 151 -15.65 28.23 -14.17
C SER A 151 -16.10 29.60 -14.68
N ASP A 152 -16.46 30.50 -13.77
CA ASP A 152 -16.82 31.89 -14.08
C ASP A 152 -15.81 32.89 -13.51
N PHE A 153 -14.59 32.43 -13.22
CA PHE A 153 -13.55 33.26 -12.64
C PHE A 153 -13.37 34.57 -13.44
N GLY A 154 -13.40 35.71 -12.74
CA GLY A 154 -13.30 37.04 -13.32
C GLY A 154 -14.62 37.68 -13.76
N LYS A 155 -15.75 36.95 -13.76
CA LYS A 155 -17.08 37.56 -14.01
C LYS A 155 -17.56 38.33 -12.77
N PRO A 156 -18.25 39.50 -12.93
CA PRO A 156 -18.71 40.31 -11.79
C PRO A 156 -19.68 39.60 -10.84
N THR A 157 -20.40 38.60 -11.32
CA THR A 157 -21.42 37.85 -10.57
C THR A 157 -20.88 36.58 -9.91
N ALA A 158 -19.67 36.15 -10.26
CA ALA A 158 -19.12 34.89 -9.78
C ALA A 158 -18.56 35.02 -8.36
N PRO A 159 -18.67 33.97 -7.52
CA PRO A 159 -18.01 33.95 -6.23
C PRO A 159 -16.49 33.98 -6.43
N LEU A 160 -15.81 34.85 -5.70
CA LEU A 160 -14.35 34.92 -5.74
C LEU A 160 -13.75 33.78 -4.90
N PRO A 161 -12.70 33.10 -5.37
CA PRO A 161 -11.92 32.20 -4.53
C PRO A 161 -11.37 32.96 -3.32
N ALA A 162 -11.52 32.40 -2.12
CA ALA A 162 -10.98 33.01 -0.91
C ALA A 162 -9.45 33.15 -0.94
N ALA A 163 -8.77 32.18 -1.56
CA ALA A 163 -7.34 32.22 -1.83
C ALA A 163 -6.99 31.35 -3.04
N VAL A 164 -5.93 31.73 -3.76
CA VAL A 164 -5.23 30.87 -4.71
C VAL A 164 -3.82 30.66 -4.15
N VAL A 165 -3.50 29.42 -3.77
CA VAL A 165 -2.25 29.08 -3.12
C VAL A 165 -1.40 28.24 -4.08
N ALA A 166 -0.18 28.67 -4.32
CA ALA A 166 0.76 27.92 -5.14
C ALA A 166 2.00 27.54 -4.33
N CYS A 167 2.23 26.24 -4.20
CA CYS A 167 3.40 25.67 -3.55
C CYS A 167 4.41 25.28 -4.62
N VAL A 168 5.51 26.04 -4.75
CA VAL A 168 6.52 25.81 -5.79
C VAL A 168 7.90 25.54 -5.20
N PRO A 169 8.71 24.67 -5.85
CA PRO A 169 10.09 24.48 -5.43
C PRO A 169 10.89 25.76 -5.68
N LYS A 170 11.85 26.07 -4.80
CA LYS A 170 12.75 27.22 -5.00
C LYS A 170 13.58 27.11 -6.27
N LYS A 171 13.95 25.89 -6.61
CA LYS A 171 14.79 25.56 -7.75
C LYS A 171 14.28 24.30 -8.43
N VAL A 172 14.48 24.24 -9.73
CA VAL A 172 14.16 23.09 -10.57
C VAL A 172 15.41 22.66 -11.32
N HIS A 173 15.59 21.37 -11.48
CA HIS A 173 16.67 20.85 -12.30
C HIS A 173 16.25 20.89 -13.77
N ILE A 174 17.03 21.56 -14.61
CA ILE A 174 16.84 21.57 -16.06
C ILE A 174 18.02 20.82 -16.67
N ASP A 175 17.72 19.80 -17.48
CA ASP A 175 18.74 18.98 -18.13
C ASP A 175 19.71 19.87 -18.94
N GLY A 176 21.02 19.68 -18.72
CA GLY A 176 22.07 20.49 -19.32
C GLY A 176 22.35 21.86 -18.67
N LEU A 177 21.43 22.39 -17.84
CA LEU A 177 21.55 23.69 -17.17
C LEU A 177 21.69 23.58 -15.63
N GLY A 178 21.39 22.42 -15.04
CA GLY A 178 21.51 22.19 -13.61
C GLY A 178 20.34 22.78 -12.81
N GLU A 179 20.56 23.10 -11.53
CA GLU A 179 19.53 23.72 -10.69
C GLU A 179 19.32 25.21 -11.04
N THR A 180 18.17 25.54 -11.59
CA THR A 180 17.75 26.91 -11.91
C THR A 180 16.69 27.41 -10.93
N GLU A 181 16.69 28.71 -10.62
CA GLU A 181 15.64 29.32 -9.80
C GLU A 181 14.28 29.20 -10.49
N PHE A 182 13.25 28.78 -9.74
CA PHE A 182 11.89 28.65 -10.26
C PHE A 182 10.97 29.60 -9.53
N LYS A 183 10.28 30.45 -10.29
CA LYS A 183 9.34 31.45 -9.79
C LYS A 183 8.12 31.43 -10.68
N ILE A 184 6.98 31.63 -10.04
CA ILE A 184 5.70 31.90 -10.70
C ILE A 184 5.09 33.14 -10.07
N THR A 185 4.31 33.88 -10.84
CA THR A 185 3.66 35.12 -10.42
C THR A 185 2.15 34.98 -10.40
N ALA A 186 1.48 35.82 -9.58
CA ALA A 186 0.03 35.87 -9.52
C ALA A 186 -0.62 36.13 -10.89
N SER A 187 -0.01 37.03 -11.69
CA SER A 187 -0.46 37.35 -13.04
C SER A 187 -0.40 36.16 -14.00
N GLU A 188 0.62 35.31 -13.90
CA GLU A 188 0.74 34.12 -14.76
C GLU A 188 -0.29 33.05 -14.39
N ILE A 189 -0.61 32.91 -13.09
CA ILE A 189 -1.67 32.01 -12.61
C ILE A 189 -3.02 32.48 -13.16
N ILE A 190 -3.36 33.76 -12.96
CA ILE A 190 -4.60 34.36 -13.46
C ILE A 190 -4.70 34.21 -14.99
N SER A 191 -3.62 34.53 -15.71
CA SER A 191 -3.57 34.37 -17.17
C SER A 191 -3.80 32.92 -17.61
N SER A 192 -3.27 31.95 -16.86
CA SER A 192 -3.49 30.51 -17.15
C SER A 192 -4.94 30.11 -16.94
N ILE A 193 -5.60 30.62 -15.88
CA ILE A 193 -7.03 30.40 -15.65
C ILE A 193 -7.85 31.00 -16.79
N GLU A 194 -7.63 32.27 -17.11
CA GLU A 194 -8.33 32.96 -18.20
C GLU A 194 -8.12 32.29 -19.56
N SER A 195 -6.92 31.75 -19.82
CA SER A 195 -6.65 30.99 -21.03
C SER A 195 -7.47 29.71 -21.08
N GLY A 196 -7.55 28.94 -19.99
CA GLY A 196 -8.39 27.75 -19.89
C GLY A 196 -9.87 28.05 -20.14
N LEU A 197 -10.35 29.21 -19.65
CA LEU A 197 -11.71 29.72 -19.87
C LEU A 197 -12.02 30.18 -21.29
N LYS A 198 -11.03 30.35 -22.17
CA LYS A 198 -11.22 30.81 -23.56
C LYS A 198 -11.18 29.70 -24.59
N GLU A 199 -10.50 28.60 -24.29
CA GLU A 199 -10.41 27.46 -25.20
C GLU A 199 -11.80 26.82 -25.41
N PRO A 200 -12.08 26.18 -26.55
CA PRO A 200 -13.36 25.52 -26.78
C PRO A 200 -13.50 24.25 -25.91
N ILE A 201 -14.73 23.92 -25.52
CA ILE A 201 -15.09 22.65 -24.89
C ILE A 201 -16.24 22.00 -25.64
N GLU A 202 -16.23 20.68 -25.65
CA GLU A 202 -17.28 19.85 -26.24
C GLU A 202 -17.95 19.02 -25.14
N ALA A 203 -19.19 18.61 -25.39
CA ALA A 203 -19.91 17.72 -24.49
C ALA A 203 -19.22 16.36 -24.38
N GLU A 204 -19.39 15.68 -23.24
CA GLU A 204 -18.86 14.33 -23.10
C GLU A 204 -19.66 13.30 -23.91
N PRO A 205 -18.99 12.36 -24.60
CA PRO A 205 -19.68 11.27 -25.27
C PRO A 205 -20.28 10.33 -24.22
N GLU A 206 -21.47 9.80 -24.51
CA GLU A 206 -22.04 8.74 -23.70
C GLU A 206 -21.29 7.43 -23.97
N LEU A 207 -20.65 6.89 -22.93
CA LEU A 207 -19.91 5.63 -23.03
C LEU A 207 -20.85 4.46 -22.70
N GLU A 208 -20.92 3.49 -23.61
CA GLU A 208 -21.58 2.22 -23.32
C GLU A 208 -20.72 1.39 -22.36
N VAL A 209 -21.29 1.12 -21.19
CA VAL A 209 -20.66 0.30 -20.15
C VAL A 209 -21.06 -1.16 -20.36
N PRO A 210 -20.09 -2.08 -20.49
CA PRO A 210 -20.42 -3.49 -20.63
C PRO A 210 -21.16 -3.99 -19.38
N LYS A 211 -22.16 -4.86 -19.58
CA LYS A 211 -22.82 -5.58 -18.49
C LYS A 211 -22.03 -6.81 -18.05
N GLU A 212 -21.30 -7.40 -18.99
CA GLU A 212 -20.45 -8.57 -18.82
C GLU A 212 -19.18 -8.38 -19.65
N LEU A 213 -18.06 -8.88 -19.15
CA LEU A 213 -16.78 -8.90 -19.88
C LEU A 213 -16.60 -10.20 -20.67
N LEU A 214 -17.32 -11.25 -20.29
CA LEU A 214 -17.36 -12.55 -20.97
C LEU A 214 -18.81 -12.93 -21.20
N SER A 215 -19.18 -13.17 -22.46
CA SER A 215 -20.53 -13.60 -22.78
C SER A 215 -20.77 -15.07 -22.39
N PRO A 216 -22.02 -15.47 -22.11
CA PRO A 216 -22.36 -16.86 -21.80
C PRO A 216 -21.95 -17.85 -22.90
N GLN A 217 -21.96 -17.43 -24.17
CA GLN A 217 -21.52 -18.24 -25.31
C GLN A 217 -20.01 -18.49 -25.26
N GLN A 218 -19.21 -17.44 -25.05
CA GLN A 218 -17.76 -17.58 -24.90
C GLN A 218 -17.41 -18.48 -23.70
N LEU A 219 -18.12 -18.32 -22.58
CA LEU A 219 -17.91 -19.14 -21.39
C LEU A 219 -18.21 -20.62 -21.65
N GLN A 220 -19.28 -20.90 -22.39
CA GLN A 220 -19.64 -22.26 -22.77
C GLN A 220 -18.60 -22.89 -23.69
N GLU A 221 -18.10 -22.13 -24.67
CA GLU A 221 -17.00 -22.57 -25.55
C GLU A 221 -15.74 -22.89 -24.75
N LEU A 222 -15.35 -22.01 -23.82
CA LEU A 222 -14.21 -22.21 -22.93
C LEU A 222 -14.38 -23.47 -22.07
N ARG A 223 -15.56 -23.72 -21.51
CA ARG A 223 -15.86 -24.95 -20.76
C ARG A 223 -15.73 -26.20 -21.62
N MET A 224 -16.19 -26.17 -22.87
CA MET A 224 -16.04 -27.32 -23.78
C MET A 224 -14.58 -27.58 -24.13
N GLN A 225 -13.78 -26.53 -24.31
CA GLN A 225 -12.37 -26.62 -24.66
C GLN A 225 -11.50 -27.10 -23.49
N GLN A 226 -11.66 -26.47 -22.31
CA GLN A 226 -10.77 -26.69 -21.17
C GLN A 226 -11.25 -27.79 -20.22
N LYS A 227 -12.53 -28.18 -20.28
CA LYS A 227 -13.15 -29.21 -19.43
C LYS A 227 -12.76 -29.05 -17.94
N PRO A 228 -13.09 -27.89 -17.32
CA PRO A 228 -12.68 -27.60 -15.95
C PRO A 228 -13.30 -28.60 -14.96
N SER A 229 -12.49 -29.10 -14.04
CA SER A 229 -12.95 -29.99 -12.96
C SER A 229 -12.06 -29.85 -11.73
N PHE A 230 -12.59 -30.25 -10.57
CA PHE A 230 -11.76 -30.43 -9.37
C PHE A 230 -11.00 -31.75 -9.44
N ILE A 231 -9.70 -31.72 -9.16
CA ILE A 231 -8.82 -32.89 -9.14
C ILE A 231 -8.40 -33.23 -7.70
N PRO A 232 -7.95 -34.46 -7.42
CA PRO A 232 -7.43 -34.84 -6.11
C PRO A 232 -6.25 -33.96 -5.66
N LEU A 233 -6.22 -33.59 -4.37
CA LEU A 233 -5.16 -32.73 -3.81
C LEU A 233 -3.80 -33.44 -3.73
N SER A 234 -3.80 -34.76 -3.53
CA SER A 234 -2.60 -35.60 -3.56
C SER A 234 -2.87 -36.90 -4.33
N PRO A 235 -1.85 -37.54 -4.92
CA PRO A 235 -2.01 -38.83 -5.61
C PRO A 235 -2.51 -39.95 -4.68
N GLU A 236 -2.24 -39.83 -3.38
CA GLU A 236 -2.56 -40.83 -2.35
C GLU A 236 -3.98 -40.72 -1.83
N ILE A 237 -4.60 -39.53 -1.90
CA ILE A 237 -5.91 -39.24 -1.34
C ILE A 237 -6.86 -38.91 -2.49
N ASN A 238 -7.77 -39.84 -2.83
CA ASN A 238 -8.76 -39.66 -3.89
C ASN A 238 -9.92 -38.71 -3.50
N VAL A 239 -9.61 -37.65 -2.75
CA VAL A 239 -10.53 -36.62 -2.28
C VAL A 239 -10.23 -35.33 -3.03
N THR A 240 -11.23 -34.82 -3.75
CA THR A 240 -11.10 -33.60 -4.57
C THR A 240 -11.26 -32.32 -3.76
N LYS A 241 -11.81 -32.40 -2.55
CA LYS A 241 -12.07 -31.27 -1.65
C LYS A 241 -11.81 -31.67 -0.19
N LEU A 242 -10.91 -30.96 0.47
CA LEU A 242 -10.63 -31.15 1.89
C LEU A 242 -11.28 -30.02 2.68
N HIS A 243 -12.21 -30.36 3.57
CA HIS A 243 -12.91 -29.40 4.42
C HIS A 243 -12.53 -29.64 5.88
N ASP A 244 -11.95 -28.64 6.53
CA ASP A 244 -11.67 -28.66 7.96
C ASP A 244 -12.80 -27.97 8.73
N LYS A 245 -13.50 -28.75 9.55
CA LYS A 245 -14.71 -28.29 10.28
C LYS A 245 -14.41 -27.26 11.37
N GLU A 246 -13.17 -27.21 11.87
CA GLU A 246 -12.82 -26.32 12.98
C GLU A 246 -12.52 -24.92 12.50
N THR A 247 -11.78 -24.83 11.39
CA THR A 247 -11.42 -23.55 10.75
C THR A 247 -12.44 -23.08 9.72
N GLY A 248 -13.30 -23.97 9.21
CA GLY A 248 -14.22 -23.69 8.10
C GLY A 248 -13.56 -23.69 6.72
N ILE A 249 -12.24 -23.93 6.65
CA ILE A 249 -11.47 -23.83 5.43
C ILE A 249 -11.73 -25.03 4.52
N THR A 250 -11.97 -24.75 3.25
CA THR A 250 -12.08 -25.76 2.19
C THR A 250 -10.99 -25.57 1.15
N GLN A 251 -10.21 -26.62 0.91
CA GLN A 251 -9.13 -26.65 -0.08
C GLN A 251 -9.54 -27.54 -1.25
N CYS A 252 -9.30 -27.06 -2.48
CA CYS A 252 -9.50 -27.84 -3.70
C CYS A 252 -8.50 -27.40 -4.78
N ARG A 253 -8.25 -28.27 -5.77
CA ARG A 253 -7.35 -27.98 -6.89
C ARG A 253 -8.07 -28.14 -8.21
N LEU A 254 -7.85 -27.21 -9.12
CA LEU A 254 -8.43 -27.23 -10.46
C LEU A 254 -7.61 -28.11 -11.41
N SER A 255 -8.27 -28.65 -12.44
CA SER A 255 -7.65 -29.47 -13.49
C SER A 255 -6.56 -28.76 -14.28
N ASN A 256 -6.56 -27.42 -14.29
CA ASN A 256 -5.50 -26.61 -14.89
C ASN A 256 -4.29 -26.38 -13.95
N GLY A 257 -4.36 -26.85 -12.70
CA GLY A 257 -3.27 -26.80 -11.72
C GLY A 257 -3.49 -25.80 -10.58
N ILE A 258 -4.37 -24.81 -10.75
CA ILE A 258 -4.55 -23.70 -9.78
C ILE A 258 -5.15 -24.23 -8.46
N PRO A 259 -4.46 -24.06 -7.32
CA PRO A 259 -5.01 -24.34 -6.01
C PRO A 259 -5.94 -23.22 -5.52
N ILE A 260 -7.05 -23.63 -4.90
CA ILE A 260 -8.08 -22.76 -4.35
C ILE A 260 -8.28 -23.06 -2.87
N SER A 261 -8.17 -22.04 -2.03
CA SER A 261 -8.49 -22.10 -0.60
C SER A 261 -9.67 -21.16 -0.33
N LYS A 262 -10.75 -21.66 0.29
CA LYS A 262 -11.94 -20.83 0.59
C LYS A 262 -12.38 -20.92 2.04
N ASN A 263 -12.95 -19.84 2.57
CA ASN A 263 -13.56 -19.80 3.89
C ASN A 263 -14.87 -18.98 3.87
N GLU A 264 -15.82 -19.35 4.72
CA GLU A 264 -17.11 -18.68 4.87
C GLU A 264 -17.04 -17.58 5.95
N THR A 265 -17.15 -16.32 5.55
CA THR A 265 -17.21 -15.15 6.43
C THR A 265 -18.09 -14.05 5.82
N ARG A 266 -18.27 -12.89 6.46
CA ARG A 266 -19.15 -11.82 5.92
C ARG A 266 -18.50 -11.05 4.77
N GLY A 267 -19.19 -10.90 3.63
CA GLY A 267 -18.77 -10.07 2.48
C GLY A 267 -17.74 -10.76 1.57
N GLY A 268 -17.68 -10.40 0.28
CA GLY A 268 -16.86 -11.11 -0.71
C GLY A 268 -15.48 -10.48 -0.94
N VAL A 269 -14.41 -11.25 -0.69
CA VAL A 269 -13.05 -10.90 -1.12
C VAL A 269 -12.35 -12.10 -1.77
N MET A 270 -11.49 -11.83 -2.73
CA MET A 270 -10.67 -12.82 -3.43
C MET A 270 -9.26 -12.29 -3.60
N ARG A 271 -8.25 -13.11 -3.37
CA ARG A 271 -6.85 -12.77 -3.62
C ARG A 271 -6.20 -13.85 -4.47
N LEU A 272 -5.68 -13.47 -5.63
CA LEU A 272 -4.71 -14.24 -6.38
C LEU A 272 -3.31 -13.88 -5.88
N ILE A 273 -2.51 -14.88 -5.54
CA ILE A 273 -1.07 -14.75 -5.25
C ILE A 273 -0.31 -15.51 -6.33
N VAL A 274 0.72 -14.87 -6.87
CA VAL A 274 1.65 -15.44 -7.84
C VAL A 274 3.05 -15.38 -7.24
N GLY A 275 3.71 -16.53 -7.12
CA GLY A 275 5.03 -16.59 -6.52
C GLY A 275 6.11 -15.97 -7.42
N GLY A 276 7.00 -15.16 -6.85
CA GLY A 276 8.29 -14.78 -7.44
C GLY A 276 8.63 -13.36 -7.06
N GLY A 277 7.68 -12.46 -7.29
CA GLY A 277 7.83 -11.05 -6.95
C GLY A 277 9.10 -10.47 -7.57
N ARG A 278 9.72 -9.52 -6.88
CA ARG A 278 10.99 -8.93 -7.30
C ARG A 278 12.20 -9.85 -7.15
N ALA A 279 12.11 -10.90 -6.33
CA ALA A 279 13.20 -11.86 -6.17
C ALA A 279 13.50 -12.63 -7.46
N ALA A 280 12.52 -12.77 -8.35
CA ALA A 280 12.68 -13.32 -9.70
C ALA A 280 13.40 -12.38 -10.68
N GLU A 281 13.70 -11.13 -10.30
CA GLU A 281 14.47 -10.21 -11.14
C GLU A 281 15.93 -10.68 -11.28
N THR A 282 16.44 -10.63 -12.51
CA THR A 282 17.85 -10.82 -12.83
C THR A 282 18.60 -9.49 -12.79
N SER A 283 19.93 -9.54 -12.87
CA SER A 283 20.78 -8.33 -12.93
C SER A 283 20.41 -7.38 -14.08
N GLY A 284 19.92 -7.91 -15.21
CA GLY A 284 19.47 -7.15 -16.37
C GLY A 284 18.02 -6.66 -16.32
N SER A 285 17.22 -7.14 -15.35
CA SER A 285 15.78 -6.85 -15.25
C SER A 285 15.41 -6.21 -13.89
N LYS A 286 16.35 -5.52 -13.24
CA LYS A 286 16.10 -4.83 -11.98
C LYS A 286 14.98 -3.81 -12.11
N GLY A 287 13.98 -3.90 -11.25
CA GLY A 287 12.77 -3.08 -11.27
C GLY A 287 11.74 -3.49 -12.32
N ALA A 288 11.98 -4.52 -13.12
CA ALA A 288 11.06 -4.93 -14.18
C ALA A 288 9.71 -5.42 -13.63
N VAL A 289 9.70 -6.09 -12.48
CA VAL A 289 8.46 -6.61 -11.89
C VAL A 289 7.62 -5.48 -11.34
N VAL A 290 8.20 -4.59 -10.53
CA VAL A 290 7.46 -3.50 -9.91
C VAL A 290 6.92 -2.50 -10.96
N VAL A 291 7.72 -2.19 -11.99
CA VAL A 291 7.29 -1.37 -13.12
C VAL A 291 6.26 -2.08 -13.97
N GLY A 292 6.41 -3.39 -14.21
CA GLY A 292 5.47 -4.19 -15.01
C GLY A 292 4.10 -4.31 -14.35
N VAL A 293 4.06 -4.62 -13.06
CA VAL A 293 2.82 -4.70 -12.27
C VAL A 293 2.11 -3.34 -12.27
N ARG A 294 2.87 -2.24 -12.12
CA ARG A 294 2.32 -0.89 -12.24
C ARG A 294 1.83 -0.58 -13.65
N THR A 295 2.54 -1.02 -14.69
CA THR A 295 2.16 -0.85 -16.10
C THR A 295 0.81 -1.52 -16.37
N LEU A 296 0.62 -2.75 -15.89
CA LEU A 296 -0.65 -3.47 -16.03
C LEU A 296 -1.80 -2.76 -15.29
N SER A 297 -1.55 -2.30 -14.07
CA SER A 297 -2.52 -1.53 -13.28
C SER A 297 -2.89 -0.18 -13.92
N GLU A 298 -1.92 0.52 -14.51
CA GLU A 298 -2.13 1.77 -15.24
C GLU A 298 -2.73 1.58 -16.64
N GLY A 299 -2.58 0.39 -17.22
CA GLY A 299 -3.20 0.04 -18.49
C GLY A 299 -4.71 -0.12 -18.31
N GLY A 300 -5.13 -0.93 -17.32
CA GLY A 300 -6.54 -1.14 -16.96
C GLY A 300 -7.43 -1.68 -18.09
N ARG A 301 -6.84 -2.06 -19.22
CA ARG A 301 -7.51 -2.50 -20.45
C ARG A 301 -7.45 -4.02 -20.55
N VAL A 302 -8.60 -4.65 -20.82
CA VAL A 302 -8.68 -6.11 -21.02
C VAL A 302 -9.47 -6.44 -22.28
N GLY A 303 -8.94 -7.36 -23.09
CA GLY A 303 -9.50 -7.73 -24.38
C GLY A 303 -9.81 -6.51 -25.26
N ASN A 304 -11.07 -6.42 -25.70
CA ASN A 304 -11.54 -5.32 -26.54
C ASN A 304 -12.11 -4.14 -25.75
N PHE A 305 -12.24 -4.25 -24.42
CA PHE A 305 -12.81 -3.19 -23.59
C PHE A 305 -11.77 -2.13 -23.27
N SER A 306 -12.14 -0.86 -23.38
CA SER A 306 -11.27 0.24 -22.98
C SER A 306 -11.08 0.29 -21.46
N ARG A 307 -10.06 1.02 -21.00
CA ARG A 307 -9.82 1.22 -19.55
C ARG A 307 -11.06 1.83 -18.88
N GLU A 308 -11.69 2.78 -19.53
CA GLU A 308 -12.88 3.48 -19.05
C GLU A 308 -14.07 2.54 -18.90
N GLN A 309 -14.27 1.65 -19.87
CA GLN A 309 -15.32 0.64 -19.82
C GLN A 309 -15.10 -0.33 -18.66
N VAL A 310 -13.85 -0.73 -18.41
CA VAL A 310 -13.48 -1.62 -17.30
C VAL A 310 -13.63 -0.91 -15.96
N GLU A 311 -13.18 0.35 -15.83
CA GLU A 311 -13.34 1.14 -14.61
C GLU A 311 -14.84 1.35 -14.29
N LEU A 312 -15.69 1.67 -15.28
CA LEU A 312 -17.14 1.79 -15.08
C LEU A 312 -17.81 0.45 -14.80
N PHE A 313 -17.36 -0.64 -15.41
CA PHE A 313 -17.80 -1.99 -15.08
C PHE A 313 -17.54 -2.31 -13.60
N CYS A 314 -16.36 -1.97 -13.09
CA CYS A 314 -16.01 -2.14 -11.69
C CYS A 314 -16.92 -1.30 -10.78
N VAL A 315 -17.15 -0.03 -11.11
CA VAL A 315 -18.04 0.85 -10.32
C VAL A 315 -19.46 0.30 -10.25
N ASN A 316 -20.02 -0.16 -11.37
CA ASN A 316 -21.39 -0.69 -11.43
C ASN A 316 -21.59 -1.97 -10.58
N HIS A 317 -20.54 -2.78 -10.48
CA HIS A 317 -20.54 -4.05 -9.74
C HIS A 317 -19.87 -3.93 -8.35
N LEU A 318 -19.55 -2.72 -7.91
CA LEU A 318 -18.83 -2.44 -6.65
C LEU A 318 -17.54 -3.27 -6.48
N ILE A 319 -16.76 -3.39 -7.54
CA ILE A 319 -15.49 -4.10 -7.52
C ILE A 319 -14.36 -3.12 -7.19
N ASN A 320 -13.66 -3.40 -6.10
CA ASN A 320 -12.36 -2.82 -5.81
C ASN A 320 -11.29 -3.84 -6.20
N CYS A 321 -10.43 -3.48 -7.14
CA CYS A 321 -9.30 -4.31 -7.53
C CYS A 321 -7.99 -3.58 -7.20
N SER A 322 -7.08 -4.25 -6.51
CA SER A 322 -5.71 -3.79 -6.25
C SER A 322 -4.71 -4.81 -6.74
N LEU A 323 -3.72 -4.34 -7.50
CA LEU A 323 -2.63 -5.15 -8.03
C LEU A 323 -1.32 -4.60 -7.47
N GLU A 324 -0.58 -5.44 -6.75
CA GLU A 324 0.64 -5.07 -6.02
C GLU A 324 1.73 -6.14 -6.21
N SER A 325 2.98 -5.77 -5.96
CA SER A 325 4.12 -6.68 -5.97
C SER A 325 5.01 -6.44 -4.77
N THR A 326 5.51 -7.52 -4.18
CA THR A 326 6.49 -7.55 -3.11
C THR A 326 7.80 -8.17 -3.59
N GLU A 327 8.73 -8.38 -2.68
CA GLU A 327 9.95 -9.14 -2.91
C GLU A 327 9.66 -10.57 -3.34
N GLU A 328 8.61 -11.22 -2.83
CA GLU A 328 8.39 -12.65 -3.02
C GLU A 328 7.11 -13.04 -3.77
N PHE A 329 6.17 -12.11 -4.00
CA PHE A 329 4.95 -12.37 -4.76
C PHE A 329 4.42 -11.17 -5.54
N ILE A 330 3.57 -11.47 -6.52
CA ILE A 330 2.64 -10.53 -7.15
C ILE A 330 1.25 -10.90 -6.65
N SER A 331 0.45 -9.93 -6.20
CA SER A 331 -0.89 -10.19 -5.66
C SER A 331 -1.94 -9.32 -6.32
N MET A 332 -3.07 -9.94 -6.65
CA MET A 332 -4.26 -9.25 -7.13
C MET A 332 -5.41 -9.52 -6.18
N GLU A 333 -5.88 -8.47 -5.51
CA GLU A 333 -6.95 -8.56 -4.52
C GLU A 333 -8.20 -7.85 -5.04
N PHE A 334 -9.33 -8.55 -4.93
CA PHE A 334 -10.65 -8.10 -5.30
C PHE A 334 -11.51 -8.04 -4.05
N ARG A 335 -12.22 -6.93 -3.85
CA ARG A 335 -13.37 -6.84 -2.95
C ARG A 335 -14.60 -6.61 -3.79
N PHE A 336 -15.66 -7.36 -3.52
CA PHE A 336 -16.89 -7.32 -4.32
C PHE A 336 -18.11 -7.62 -3.45
N THR A 337 -19.27 -7.18 -3.95
CA THR A 337 -20.56 -7.56 -3.38
C THR A 337 -20.97 -8.95 -3.83
N LEU A 338 -21.65 -9.69 -2.94
CA LEU A 338 -22.22 -11.00 -3.23
C LEU A 338 -23.60 -10.90 -3.88
N ARG A 339 -24.15 -9.68 -4.01
CA ARG A 339 -25.42 -9.39 -4.67
C ARG A 339 -25.18 -8.84 -6.08
N ASP A 340 -26.25 -8.71 -6.87
CA ASP A 340 -26.23 -8.09 -8.20
C ASP A 340 -25.11 -8.59 -9.13
N ASN A 341 -24.78 -9.89 -9.05
CA ASN A 341 -23.70 -10.51 -9.82
C ASN A 341 -22.29 -9.92 -9.59
N GLY A 342 -22.05 -9.18 -8.50
CA GLY A 342 -20.73 -8.59 -8.19
C GLY A 342 -19.61 -9.63 -8.10
N MET A 343 -19.89 -10.80 -7.51
CA MET A 343 -18.97 -11.94 -7.50
C MET A 343 -18.64 -12.42 -8.91
N HIS A 344 -19.65 -12.69 -9.74
CA HIS A 344 -19.46 -13.12 -11.12
C HIS A 344 -18.62 -12.10 -11.92
N ALA A 345 -18.90 -10.81 -11.75
CA ALA A 345 -18.17 -9.73 -12.39
C ALA A 345 -16.70 -9.65 -11.94
N ALA A 346 -16.40 -9.88 -10.66
CA ALA A 346 -15.03 -9.94 -10.15
C ALA A 346 -14.25 -11.13 -10.73
N PHE A 347 -14.87 -12.30 -10.83
CA PHE A 347 -14.28 -13.48 -11.46
C PHE A 347 -14.06 -13.30 -12.97
N GLN A 348 -15.01 -12.66 -13.67
CA GLN A 348 -14.84 -12.28 -15.08
C GLN A 348 -13.63 -11.36 -15.26
N LEU A 349 -13.50 -10.33 -14.42
CA LEU A 349 -12.38 -9.40 -14.49
C LEU A 349 -11.04 -10.11 -14.24
N LEU A 350 -10.97 -10.98 -13.23
CA LEU A 350 -9.76 -11.78 -12.97
C LEU A 350 -9.41 -12.67 -14.19
N HIS A 351 -10.38 -13.40 -14.75
CA HIS A 351 -10.16 -14.20 -15.95
C HIS A 351 -9.63 -13.35 -17.11
N MET A 352 -10.24 -12.19 -17.35
CA MET A 352 -9.85 -11.27 -18.41
C MET A 352 -8.44 -10.71 -18.22
N VAL A 353 -8.00 -10.45 -16.98
CA VAL A 353 -6.61 -10.01 -16.74
C VAL A 353 -5.62 -11.15 -16.98
N LEU A 354 -5.97 -12.38 -16.61
CA LEU A 354 -5.12 -13.56 -16.81
C LEU A 354 -4.94 -13.94 -18.29
N GLU A 355 -6.03 -13.97 -19.05
CA GLU A 355 -6.03 -14.46 -20.45
C GLU A 355 -5.91 -13.35 -21.50
N HIS A 356 -6.37 -12.14 -21.18
CA HIS A 356 -6.62 -11.07 -22.15
C HIS A 356 -6.10 -9.71 -21.68
N SER A 357 -5.04 -9.67 -20.85
CA SER A 357 -4.40 -8.40 -20.47
C SER A 357 -3.80 -7.68 -21.68
N VAL A 358 -4.05 -6.37 -21.75
CA VAL A 358 -3.47 -5.50 -22.79
C VAL A 358 -2.41 -4.60 -22.15
N TRP A 359 -1.21 -4.63 -22.73
CA TRP A 359 -0.05 -3.87 -22.27
C TRP A 359 0.16 -2.68 -23.20
N LEU A 360 0.13 -1.48 -22.64
CA LEU A 360 0.16 -0.23 -23.39
C LEU A 360 1.46 0.55 -23.13
N GLU A 361 2.03 1.16 -24.17
CA GLU A 361 3.31 1.89 -24.08
C GLU A 361 3.19 3.14 -23.21
N ASP A 362 2.08 3.87 -23.31
CA ASP A 362 1.78 5.05 -22.49
C ASP A 362 1.66 4.69 -21.00
N ALA A 363 1.07 3.53 -20.69
CA ALA A 363 0.99 3.02 -19.33
C ALA A 363 2.37 2.64 -18.78
N PHE A 364 3.24 2.07 -19.62
CA PHE A 364 4.62 1.77 -19.25
C PHE A 364 5.43 3.04 -18.99
N ASP A 365 5.30 4.04 -19.85
CA ASP A 365 5.95 5.33 -19.65
C ASP A 365 5.53 5.96 -18.32
N ARG A 366 4.23 6.00 -18.02
CA ARG A 366 3.73 6.49 -16.71
C ARG A 366 4.29 5.70 -15.53
N ALA A 367 4.32 4.38 -15.62
CA ALA A 367 4.88 3.53 -14.57
C ALA A 367 6.37 3.79 -14.34
N ARG A 368 7.17 3.83 -15.41
CA ARG A 368 8.62 4.12 -15.35
C ARG A 368 8.88 5.50 -14.75
N GLN A 369 8.13 6.49 -15.19
CA GLN A 369 8.20 7.85 -14.68
C GLN A 369 7.90 7.89 -13.18
N LEU A 370 6.80 7.25 -12.74
CA LEU A 370 6.45 7.17 -11.34
C LEU A 370 7.62 6.70 -10.45
N TYR A 371 8.26 5.58 -10.78
CA TYR A 371 9.40 5.09 -10.01
C TYR A 371 10.62 6.02 -10.08
N LEU A 372 10.83 6.72 -11.20
CA LEU A 372 11.85 7.76 -11.29
C LEU A 372 11.57 8.93 -10.32
N SER A 373 10.30 9.34 -10.17
CA SER A 373 9.88 10.35 -9.19
C SER A 373 10.12 9.88 -7.76
N TYR A 374 9.77 8.63 -7.46
CA TYR A 374 10.04 8.03 -6.15
C TYR A 374 11.53 8.04 -5.83
N TYR A 375 12.38 7.60 -6.77
CA TYR A 375 13.82 7.66 -6.61
C TYR A 375 14.33 9.10 -6.36
N ARG A 376 13.88 10.07 -7.17
CA ARG A 376 14.25 11.49 -7.01
C ARG A 376 13.76 12.12 -5.69
N SER A 377 12.76 11.53 -5.05
CA SER A 377 12.25 11.98 -3.75
C SER A 377 13.06 11.49 -2.55
N ILE A 378 13.86 10.42 -2.71
CA ILE A 378 14.69 9.84 -1.65
C ILE A 378 15.55 10.89 -0.93
N PRO A 379 16.40 11.68 -1.62
CA PRO A 379 17.27 12.65 -0.95
C PRO A 379 16.51 13.83 -0.32
N LYS A 380 15.20 13.94 -0.53
CA LYS A 380 14.36 15.03 0.02
C LYS A 380 13.70 14.65 1.35
N SER A 381 13.71 13.38 1.72
CA SER A 381 13.19 12.89 2.99
C SER A 381 14.33 12.30 3.81
N LEU A 382 14.48 12.79 5.04
CA LEU A 382 15.49 12.29 5.96
C LEU A 382 15.32 10.79 6.20
N GLU A 383 14.08 10.37 6.47
CA GLU A 383 13.69 9.00 6.74
C GLU A 383 13.98 8.10 5.53
N ARG A 384 13.48 8.46 4.34
CA ARG A 384 13.69 7.66 3.12
C ARG A 384 15.16 7.56 2.74
N SER A 385 15.92 8.65 2.82
CA SER A 385 17.34 8.63 2.50
C SER A 385 18.15 7.77 3.49
N THR A 386 17.79 7.82 4.77
CA THR A 386 18.47 7.03 5.82
C THR A 386 18.16 5.54 5.67
N ALA A 387 16.88 5.18 5.47
CA ALA A 387 16.47 3.80 5.22
C ALA A 387 17.07 3.23 3.93
N HIS A 388 17.05 4.00 2.83
CA HIS A 388 17.63 3.59 1.55
C HIS A 388 19.13 3.27 1.67
N LYS A 389 19.89 4.14 2.36
CA LYS A 389 21.34 3.94 2.56
C LYS A 389 21.64 2.73 3.45
N LEU A 390 20.84 2.51 4.50
CA LEU A 390 20.93 1.31 5.33
C LEU A 390 20.70 0.03 4.52
N MET A 391 19.61 -0.02 3.74
CA MET A 391 19.24 -1.20 2.98
C MET A 391 20.28 -1.55 1.92
N LEU A 392 20.83 -0.56 1.20
CA LEU A 392 21.92 -0.80 0.25
C LEU A 392 23.20 -1.30 0.94
N ALA A 393 23.51 -0.81 2.14
CA ALA A 393 24.65 -1.29 2.92
C ALA A 393 24.47 -2.76 3.34
N MET A 394 23.29 -3.11 3.85
CA MET A 394 22.97 -4.45 4.36
C MET A 394 22.80 -5.49 3.25
N MET A 395 22.13 -5.14 2.15
CA MET A 395 21.77 -6.07 1.05
C MET A 395 22.82 -6.09 -0.08
N ASP A 396 24.08 -5.76 0.20
CA ASP A 396 25.17 -5.71 -0.77
C ASP A 396 24.88 -4.91 -2.07
N GLY A 397 24.09 -3.83 -1.95
CA GLY A 397 23.69 -3.02 -3.11
C GLY A 397 22.60 -3.65 -4.00
N ASP A 398 21.91 -4.67 -3.53
CA ASP A 398 20.82 -5.32 -4.26
C ASP A 398 19.59 -4.41 -4.39
N GLU A 399 19.34 -3.99 -5.62
CA GLU A 399 18.23 -3.09 -5.97
C GLU A 399 16.85 -3.75 -5.82
N ARG A 400 16.76 -5.08 -5.62
CA ARG A 400 15.49 -5.79 -5.38
C ARG A 400 14.80 -5.37 -4.07
N PHE A 401 15.54 -4.75 -3.16
CA PHE A 401 15.08 -4.33 -1.83
C PHE A 401 14.99 -2.81 -1.66
N VAL A 402 15.20 -2.06 -2.73
CA VAL A 402 15.07 -0.59 -2.75
C VAL A 402 14.37 -0.13 -4.03
N GLU A 403 14.09 1.17 -4.13
CA GLU A 403 13.55 1.79 -5.34
C GLU A 403 14.51 1.59 -6.53
N PRO A 404 14.00 1.23 -7.73
CA PRO A 404 14.84 1.05 -8.91
C PRO A 404 15.63 2.31 -9.27
N THR A 405 16.91 2.15 -9.62
CA THR A 405 17.76 3.27 -10.01
C THR A 405 17.37 3.84 -11.38
N PRO A 406 17.71 5.12 -11.69
CA PRO A 406 17.46 5.70 -13.00
C PRO A 406 18.09 4.88 -14.14
N LYS A 407 19.27 4.29 -13.91
CA LYS A 407 19.95 3.42 -14.88
C LYS A 407 19.15 2.14 -15.13
N SER A 408 18.67 1.48 -14.08
CA SER A 408 17.83 0.29 -14.21
C SER A 408 16.53 0.62 -14.95
N LEU A 409 15.86 1.73 -14.60
CA LEU A 409 14.63 2.19 -15.26
C LEU A 409 14.82 2.50 -16.76
N GLN A 410 15.96 3.06 -17.16
CA GLN A 410 16.27 3.35 -18.56
C GLN A 410 16.47 2.09 -19.40
N ASN A 411 16.92 0.99 -18.80
CA ASN A 411 17.14 -0.28 -19.49
C ASN A 411 15.85 -1.09 -19.71
N LEU A 412 14.75 -0.72 -19.07
CA LEU A 412 13.48 -1.42 -19.19
C LEU A 412 12.77 -1.08 -20.51
N THR A 413 12.08 -2.08 -21.06
CA THR A 413 11.18 -1.96 -22.22
C THR A 413 9.81 -2.53 -21.86
N LEU A 414 8.75 -2.13 -22.57
CA LEU A 414 7.41 -2.70 -22.38
C LEU A 414 7.43 -4.24 -22.44
N LYS A 415 8.20 -4.80 -23.39
CA LYS A 415 8.35 -6.25 -23.53
C LYS A 415 9.03 -6.87 -22.31
N SER A 416 10.16 -6.31 -21.84
CA SER A 416 10.88 -6.90 -20.70
C SER A 416 10.07 -6.88 -19.41
N VAL A 417 9.28 -5.83 -19.16
CA VAL A 417 8.43 -5.75 -17.96
C VAL A 417 7.21 -6.67 -18.08
N LYS A 418 6.63 -6.81 -19.28
CA LYS A 418 5.57 -7.77 -19.55
C LYS A 418 6.06 -9.20 -19.30
N ASP A 419 7.20 -9.57 -19.88
CA ASP A 419 7.78 -10.90 -19.75
C ASP A 419 8.13 -11.18 -18.27
N ALA A 420 8.73 -10.21 -17.55
CA ALA A 420 9.06 -10.36 -16.13
C ALA A 420 7.85 -10.62 -15.22
N VAL A 421 6.68 -10.06 -15.56
CA VAL A 421 5.43 -10.27 -14.84
C VAL A 421 4.74 -11.56 -15.31
N MET A 422 4.40 -11.64 -16.60
CA MET A 422 3.55 -12.72 -17.13
C MET A 422 4.22 -14.09 -17.12
N ASN A 423 5.55 -14.18 -17.16
CA ASN A 423 6.25 -15.47 -17.00
C ASN A 423 6.08 -16.08 -15.60
N GLN A 424 5.68 -15.28 -14.59
CA GLN A 424 5.36 -15.78 -13.26
C GLN A 424 3.93 -16.34 -13.17
N PHE A 425 3.02 -15.91 -14.05
CA PHE A 425 1.60 -16.32 -14.08
C PHE A 425 1.43 -17.71 -14.69
N VAL A 426 1.91 -18.72 -13.97
CA VAL A 426 1.82 -20.14 -14.30
C VAL A 426 0.93 -20.83 -13.28
N ALA A 427 0.06 -21.74 -13.72
CA ALA A 427 -0.99 -22.31 -12.87
C ALA A 427 -0.48 -22.92 -11.55
N ASP A 428 0.65 -23.65 -11.59
CA ASP A 428 1.27 -24.26 -10.40
C ASP A 428 2.06 -23.27 -9.52
N ASN A 429 2.23 -22.03 -9.97
CA ASN A 429 2.86 -20.93 -9.23
C ASN A 429 1.84 -19.87 -8.79
N MET A 430 0.55 -20.10 -9.07
CA MET A 430 -0.57 -19.29 -8.63
C MET A 430 -1.30 -19.96 -7.48
N GLU A 431 -1.99 -19.18 -6.66
CA GLU A 431 -2.93 -19.65 -5.65
C GLU A 431 -4.04 -18.61 -5.47
N VAL A 432 -5.29 -19.06 -5.39
CA VAL A 432 -6.43 -18.17 -5.17
C VAL A 432 -7.07 -18.46 -3.82
N SER A 433 -7.13 -17.43 -2.98
CA SER A 433 -7.82 -17.44 -1.70
C SER A 433 -9.13 -16.67 -1.82
N ILE A 434 -10.24 -17.25 -1.38
CA ILE A 434 -11.58 -16.64 -1.47
C ILE A 434 -12.25 -16.68 -0.10
N VAL A 435 -12.76 -15.54 0.35
CA VAL A 435 -13.37 -15.39 1.67
C VAL A 435 -14.69 -14.66 1.52
N GLY A 436 -15.80 -15.26 1.95
CA GLY A 436 -17.11 -14.61 1.91
C GLY A 436 -18.31 -15.53 2.14
N ASP A 437 -19.51 -14.93 2.14
CA ASP A 437 -20.78 -15.55 2.54
C ASP A 437 -21.56 -16.02 1.32
N PHE A 438 -21.00 -16.98 0.58
CA PHE A 438 -21.56 -17.51 -0.66
C PHE A 438 -22.05 -18.94 -0.47
N SER A 439 -23.07 -19.34 -1.25
CA SER A 439 -23.44 -20.75 -1.33
C SER A 439 -22.33 -21.57 -1.98
N GLN A 440 -22.18 -22.82 -1.55
CA GLN A 440 -21.15 -23.71 -2.07
C GLN A 440 -21.31 -23.94 -3.59
N GLU A 441 -22.54 -24.06 -4.06
CA GLU A 441 -22.86 -24.31 -5.47
C GLU A 441 -22.48 -23.11 -6.35
N GLU A 442 -22.82 -21.90 -5.91
CA GLU A 442 -22.58 -20.67 -6.68
C GLU A 442 -21.08 -20.37 -6.82
N ILE A 443 -20.33 -20.47 -5.71
CA ILE A 443 -18.88 -20.21 -5.75
C ILE A 443 -18.16 -21.25 -6.59
N GLU A 444 -18.56 -22.52 -6.51
CA GLU A 444 -17.94 -23.58 -7.29
C GLU A 444 -18.23 -23.44 -8.78
N SER A 445 -19.44 -23.00 -9.15
CA SER A 445 -19.72 -22.65 -10.54
C SER A 445 -18.79 -21.53 -11.00
N CYS A 446 -18.68 -20.42 -10.25
CA CYS A 446 -17.78 -19.31 -10.58
C CYS A 446 -16.32 -19.74 -10.73
N ILE A 447 -15.83 -20.55 -9.79
CA ILE A 447 -14.47 -21.10 -9.83
C ILE A 447 -14.27 -21.92 -11.12
N LEU A 448 -15.17 -22.84 -11.44
CA LEU A 448 -15.04 -23.68 -12.64
C LEU A 448 -15.25 -22.90 -13.94
N ASP A 449 -16.17 -21.95 -13.94
CA ASP A 449 -16.50 -21.09 -15.08
C ASP A 449 -15.33 -20.19 -15.47
N TYR A 450 -14.72 -19.52 -14.48
CA TYR A 450 -13.76 -18.44 -14.76
C TYR A 450 -12.31 -18.83 -14.43
N LEU A 451 -12.03 -19.50 -13.31
CA LEU A 451 -10.65 -19.87 -12.95
C LEU A 451 -10.25 -21.22 -13.57
N GLY A 452 -11.18 -22.17 -13.66
CA GLY A 452 -10.96 -23.48 -14.26
C GLY A 452 -10.76 -23.42 -15.77
N THR A 453 -11.21 -22.35 -16.43
CA THR A 453 -11.07 -22.14 -17.87
C THR A 453 -9.84 -21.32 -18.27
N VAL A 454 -9.06 -20.84 -17.30
CA VAL A 454 -7.73 -20.26 -17.55
C VAL A 454 -6.83 -21.34 -18.14
N ARG A 455 -6.08 -21.00 -19.19
CA ARG A 455 -5.21 -21.96 -19.88
C ARG A 455 -4.10 -22.40 -18.93
N ALA A 456 -3.88 -23.71 -18.88
CA ALA A 456 -2.72 -24.26 -18.19
C ALA A 456 -1.45 -23.82 -18.96
N SER A 457 -0.76 -22.80 -18.46
CA SER A 457 0.54 -22.41 -19.02
C SER A 457 1.55 -23.51 -18.63
N ARG A 458 1.83 -24.44 -19.55
CA ARG A 458 2.81 -25.53 -19.34
C ARG A 458 4.17 -25.26 -19.98
N ASP A 459 4.35 -24.14 -20.68
CA ASP A 459 5.47 -23.95 -21.61
C ASP A 459 6.50 -22.93 -21.13
N SER A 460 7.06 -23.16 -19.94
CA SER A 460 8.36 -22.61 -19.58
C SER A 460 9.24 -23.72 -19.03
N GLU A 461 9.87 -24.49 -19.93
CA GLU A 461 11.00 -25.38 -19.62
C GLU A 461 12.23 -24.62 -19.08
N ARG A 462 12.15 -23.29 -18.91
CA ARG A 462 13.19 -22.53 -18.23
C ARG A 462 12.98 -22.62 -16.74
N GLU A 463 13.86 -23.37 -16.07
CA GLU A 463 14.13 -23.09 -14.66
C GLU A 463 14.50 -21.61 -14.54
N PRO A 464 13.82 -20.83 -13.68
CA PRO A 464 14.15 -19.42 -13.56
C PRO A 464 15.60 -19.29 -13.12
N GLU A 465 16.41 -18.53 -13.87
CA GLU A 465 17.76 -18.18 -13.43
C GLU A 465 17.66 -17.24 -12.22
N PHE A 466 17.73 -17.82 -11.02
CA PHE A 466 17.69 -17.05 -9.79
C PHE A 466 19.07 -16.45 -9.50
N SER A 467 19.13 -15.12 -9.46
CA SER A 467 20.29 -14.44 -8.88
C SER A 467 20.24 -14.58 -7.35
N PRO A 468 21.27 -15.16 -6.70
CA PRO A 468 21.26 -15.35 -5.26
C PRO A 468 21.08 -14.00 -4.55
N ILE A 469 20.28 -13.99 -3.50
CA ILE A 469 20.17 -12.84 -2.59
C ILE A 469 21.21 -13.06 -1.50
N LEU A 470 22.00 -12.04 -1.20
CA LEU A 470 23.08 -12.10 -0.23
C LEU A 470 23.00 -10.88 0.69
N PHE A 471 23.27 -11.10 1.97
CA PHE A 471 23.67 -10.00 2.85
C PHE A 471 25.14 -9.66 2.56
N ARG A 472 25.49 -8.39 2.72
CA ARG A 472 26.89 -7.98 2.67
C ARG A 472 27.67 -8.72 3.76
N THR A 473 28.84 -9.23 3.38
CA THR A 473 29.73 -9.93 4.31
C THR A 473 30.17 -9.00 5.45
N SER A 474 30.10 -9.52 6.66
CA SER A 474 30.55 -8.84 7.88
C SER A 474 31.91 -9.38 8.36
N PRO A 475 32.78 -8.54 8.97
CA PRO A 475 32.61 -7.10 9.16
C PRO A 475 32.78 -6.31 7.87
N SER A 476 32.20 -5.11 7.82
CA SER A 476 32.22 -4.23 6.66
C SER A 476 32.33 -2.78 7.08
N ASP A 477 33.11 -1.98 6.33
CA ASP A 477 33.21 -0.53 6.51
C ASP A 477 31.85 0.19 6.32
N LEU A 478 30.83 -0.52 5.82
CA LEU A 478 29.49 0.00 5.60
C LEU A 478 28.48 -0.28 6.73
N GLN A 479 28.90 -0.92 7.83
CA GLN A 479 28.02 -1.20 8.99
C GLN A 479 27.44 0.07 9.61
N PHE A 480 28.21 1.15 9.66
CA PHE A 480 27.74 2.44 10.15
C PHE A 480 27.68 3.45 9.02
N GLN A 481 26.48 3.96 8.75
CA GLN A 481 26.22 4.95 7.71
C GLN A 481 25.67 6.24 8.32
N GLN A 482 25.90 7.35 7.62
CA GLN A 482 25.30 8.64 7.96
C GLN A 482 24.71 9.32 6.74
N VAL A 483 23.63 10.06 6.97
CA VAL A 483 22.95 10.90 5.99
C VAL A 483 22.74 12.28 6.60
N PHE A 484 23.07 13.32 5.84
CA PHE A 484 22.83 14.70 6.22
C PHE A 484 21.84 15.34 5.25
N LEU A 485 20.79 15.96 5.78
CA LEU A 485 19.79 16.69 5.00
C LEU A 485 19.79 18.17 5.42
N LYS A 486 20.07 19.07 4.48
CA LYS A 486 19.90 20.50 4.74
C LYS A 486 18.41 20.83 4.78
N ASP A 487 17.90 21.15 5.97
CA ASP A 487 16.49 21.43 6.23
C ASP A 487 16.37 22.60 7.24
N THR A 488 15.24 23.28 7.26
CA THR A 488 14.96 24.34 8.26
C THR A 488 14.67 23.74 9.63
N ASP A 489 14.13 22.53 9.65
CA ASP A 489 13.78 21.81 10.88
C ASP A 489 14.96 20.95 11.35
N GLU A 490 15.35 21.13 12.61
CA GLU A 490 16.33 20.25 13.26
C GLU A 490 15.66 18.96 13.73
N ARG A 491 16.02 17.84 13.10
CA ARG A 491 15.49 16.52 13.44
C ARG A 491 16.51 15.45 13.12
N ALA A 492 16.40 14.31 13.79
CA ALA A 492 17.21 13.15 13.48
C ALA A 492 16.37 11.89 13.48
N CYS A 493 16.73 10.94 12.65
CA CYS A 493 16.22 9.59 12.71
C CYS A 493 17.38 8.61 12.60
N ALA A 494 17.19 7.39 13.08
CA ALA A 494 18.12 6.32 12.84
C ALA A 494 17.40 5.00 12.64
N TYR A 495 18.07 4.14 11.89
CA TYR A 495 17.64 2.78 11.66
C TYR A 495 18.78 1.83 12.04
N ILE A 496 18.45 0.75 12.74
CA ILE A 496 19.38 -0.32 13.09
C ILE A 496 18.78 -1.61 12.53
N ALA A 497 19.52 -2.36 11.73
CA ALA A 497 19.02 -3.56 11.09
C ALA A 497 20.01 -4.70 11.20
N GLY A 498 19.49 -5.92 11.11
CA GLY A 498 20.28 -7.14 11.09
C GLY A 498 19.52 -8.30 10.47
N PRO A 499 20.23 -9.38 10.12
CA PRO A 499 19.62 -10.54 9.49
C PRO A 499 18.74 -11.30 10.49
N ALA A 500 17.73 -11.97 9.95
CA ALA A 500 16.87 -12.91 10.68
C ALA A 500 16.64 -14.15 9.79
N PRO A 501 16.20 -15.29 10.37
CA PRO A 501 15.64 -16.36 9.56
C PRO A 501 14.30 -15.93 8.95
N ASN A 502 13.83 -16.68 7.96
CA ASN A 502 12.47 -16.51 7.43
C ASN A 502 11.42 -17.04 8.42
N ARG A 503 10.13 -16.91 8.07
CA ARG A 503 9.00 -17.31 8.93
C ARG A 503 9.09 -18.77 9.41
N TRP A 504 9.73 -19.61 8.62
CA TRP A 504 9.81 -21.05 8.82
C TRP A 504 11.13 -21.52 9.44
N GLY A 505 12.06 -20.62 9.76
CA GLY A 505 13.36 -20.98 10.34
C GLY A 505 14.46 -21.28 9.33
N PHE A 506 14.31 -20.94 8.05
CA PHE A 506 15.41 -21.02 7.09
C PHE A 506 16.29 -19.78 7.15
N THR A 507 17.61 -19.97 7.18
CA THR A 507 18.58 -18.89 7.04
C THR A 507 19.10 -18.76 5.62
N ILE A 508 19.70 -17.60 5.33
CA ILE A 508 20.29 -17.32 4.01
C ILE A 508 21.40 -18.30 3.62
N ASP A 509 22.06 -18.88 4.63
CA ASP A 509 23.10 -19.90 4.48
C ASP A 509 22.53 -21.29 4.16
N GLY A 510 21.19 -21.40 4.00
CA GLY A 510 20.48 -22.64 3.71
C GLY A 510 20.28 -23.55 4.93
N LYS A 511 20.59 -23.07 6.15
CA LYS A 511 20.41 -23.85 7.37
C LYS A 511 18.92 -23.91 7.73
N ASP A 512 18.48 -25.12 8.09
CA ASP A 512 17.17 -25.37 8.66
C ASP A 512 17.25 -25.35 10.19
N LEU A 513 16.78 -24.26 10.79
CA LEU A 513 16.84 -24.09 12.24
C LEU A 513 15.75 -24.89 12.96
N LEU A 514 14.65 -25.23 12.28
CA LEU A 514 13.54 -25.94 12.91
C LEU A 514 13.95 -27.38 13.26
N GLU A 515 14.65 -28.05 12.35
CA GLU A 515 15.22 -29.39 12.62
C GLU A 515 16.15 -29.36 13.83
N SER A 516 17.00 -28.33 13.93
CA SER A 516 17.92 -28.17 15.07
C SER A 516 17.19 -27.97 16.40
N VAL A 517 16.03 -27.30 16.40
CA VAL A 517 15.23 -27.01 17.59
C VAL A 517 14.44 -28.23 18.06
N ALA A 518 13.93 -29.03 17.13
CA ALA A 518 13.20 -30.26 17.43
C ALA A 518 14.05 -31.27 18.22
N ASP A 519 15.37 -31.29 17.97
CA ASP A 519 16.32 -32.19 18.63
C ASP A 519 16.74 -31.74 20.04
N ILE A 520 16.37 -30.53 20.49
CA ILE A 520 16.80 -30.00 21.79
C ILE A 520 16.01 -30.65 22.93
N PRO A 521 16.67 -31.37 23.87
CA PRO A 521 15.98 -32.02 24.98
C PRO A 521 15.31 -30.98 25.89
N ILE A 522 14.07 -31.26 26.28
CA ILE A 522 13.29 -30.40 27.20
C ILE A 522 13.83 -30.62 28.61
N THR A 523 14.61 -29.66 29.14
CA THR A 523 15.18 -29.72 30.51
C THR A 523 14.14 -29.45 31.59
N ASP A 524 14.20 -30.23 32.67
CA ASP A 524 13.36 -30.11 33.87
C ASP A 524 13.88 -29.02 34.82
N GLU A 525 13.37 -27.79 34.70
CA GLU A 525 13.52 -26.77 35.77
C GLU A 525 12.17 -26.49 36.45
N ALA A 526 11.84 -27.39 37.39
CA ALA A 526 11.03 -27.26 38.61
C ALA A 526 9.69 -26.48 38.61
N GLN A 527 8.56 -27.19 38.86
CA GLN A 527 7.78 -27.08 40.12
C GLN A 527 6.64 -28.14 40.23
N LEU A 528 6.79 -29.04 41.22
CA LEU A 528 5.82 -29.63 42.18
C LEU A 528 4.28 -29.57 41.96
N HIS A 529 3.77 -29.70 40.74
CA HIS A 529 2.34 -29.99 40.49
C HIS A 529 2.17 -31.40 39.91
N SER A 530 0.98 -31.99 40.11
CA SER A 530 0.64 -33.40 39.85
C SER A 530 1.25 -33.97 38.56
N GLU A 531 1.70 -35.24 38.61
CA GLU A 531 2.38 -35.93 37.51
C GLU A 531 1.63 -35.83 36.16
N GLU A 532 0.29 -35.74 36.20
CA GLU A 532 -0.55 -35.58 35.01
C GLU A 532 -0.42 -34.18 34.35
N GLY A 533 -0.31 -33.09 35.12
CA GLY A 533 -0.24 -31.73 34.58
C GLY A 533 1.11 -31.40 33.93
N ASN A 534 2.20 -31.93 34.51
CA ASN A 534 3.54 -31.78 33.95
C ASN A 534 3.72 -32.51 32.61
N ASN A 535 3.04 -33.65 32.43
CA ASN A 535 3.15 -34.42 31.19
C ASN A 535 2.45 -33.70 30.02
N VAL A 536 1.27 -33.13 30.28
CA VAL A 536 0.51 -32.35 29.28
C VAL A 536 1.30 -31.13 28.82
N GLN A 537 1.91 -30.38 29.74
CA GLN A 537 2.67 -29.18 29.39
C GLN A 537 3.98 -29.49 28.63
N LYS A 538 4.64 -30.62 28.96
CA LYS A 538 5.78 -31.14 28.19
C LYS A 538 5.36 -31.54 26.77
N ASP A 539 4.22 -32.19 26.61
CA ASP A 539 3.70 -32.58 25.30
C ASP A 539 3.34 -31.36 24.43
N LEU A 540 2.70 -30.34 25.00
CA LEU A 540 2.42 -29.07 24.31
C LEU A 540 3.70 -28.37 23.86
N ARG A 541 4.73 -28.39 24.70
CA ARG A 541 6.03 -27.77 24.38
C ARG A 541 6.76 -28.49 23.26
N ARG A 542 6.75 -29.83 23.29
CA ARG A 542 7.28 -30.66 22.19
C ARG A 542 6.55 -30.37 20.89
N LYS A 543 5.21 -30.35 20.93
CA LYS A 543 4.38 -30.00 19.76
C LYS A 543 4.75 -28.64 19.20
N LEU A 544 4.92 -27.61 20.03
CA LEU A 544 5.34 -26.28 19.58
C LEU A 544 6.70 -26.31 18.85
N ARG A 545 7.71 -27.00 19.39
CA ARG A 545 9.07 -27.07 18.80
C ARG A 545 9.14 -27.85 17.49
N GLU A 546 8.26 -28.83 17.32
CA GLU A 546 8.12 -29.60 16.08
C GLU A 546 7.22 -28.90 15.05
N HIS A 547 6.41 -27.93 15.48
CA HIS A 547 5.43 -27.28 14.63
C HIS A 547 6.09 -26.30 13.63
N PRO A 548 5.69 -26.29 12.35
CA PRO A 548 6.30 -25.42 11.32
C PRO A 548 6.32 -23.91 11.66
N LEU A 549 5.31 -23.43 12.36
CA LEU A 549 5.22 -22.03 12.84
C LEU A 549 6.10 -21.68 14.05
N PHE A 550 6.94 -22.57 14.58
CA PHE A 550 7.76 -22.29 15.76
C PHE A 550 8.46 -20.93 15.71
N PHE A 551 9.18 -20.64 14.61
CA PHE A 551 9.87 -19.35 14.43
C PHE A 551 8.92 -18.18 14.23
N GLY A 552 7.81 -18.37 13.49
CA GLY A 552 6.79 -17.33 13.35
C GLY A 552 6.19 -16.89 14.69
N ILE A 553 5.90 -17.84 15.58
CA ILE A 553 5.34 -17.59 16.92
C ILE A 553 6.37 -16.94 17.84
N THR A 554 7.54 -17.57 17.97
CA THR A 554 8.58 -17.13 18.91
C THR A 554 9.18 -15.78 18.51
N MET A 555 9.38 -15.51 17.22
CA MET A 555 9.84 -14.21 16.73
C MET A 555 8.79 -13.11 16.93
N GLY A 556 7.50 -13.42 16.75
CA GLY A 556 6.41 -12.48 17.04
C GLY A 556 6.36 -12.08 18.52
N LEU A 557 6.46 -13.07 19.41
CA LEU A 557 6.53 -12.83 20.86
C LEU A 557 7.80 -12.05 21.25
N LEU A 558 8.94 -12.40 20.66
CA LEU A 558 10.21 -11.69 20.87
C LEU A 558 10.11 -10.22 20.45
N ALA A 559 9.49 -9.93 19.31
CA ALA A 559 9.29 -8.55 18.84
C ALA A 559 8.46 -7.72 19.83
N GLU A 560 7.38 -8.28 20.40
CA GLU A 560 6.57 -7.59 21.41
C GLU A 560 7.36 -7.32 22.71
N VAL A 561 8.20 -8.27 23.14
CA VAL A 561 9.10 -8.09 24.29
C VAL A 561 10.12 -6.98 24.02
N ILE A 562 10.79 -6.99 22.86
CA ILE A 562 11.78 -5.98 22.48
C ILE A 562 11.11 -4.60 22.38
N ASN A 563 9.95 -4.50 21.72
CA ASN A 563 9.20 -3.25 21.62
C ASN A 563 8.87 -2.67 23.01
N SER A 564 8.36 -3.49 23.92
CA SER A 564 8.08 -3.04 25.29
C SER A 564 9.33 -2.52 26.01
N ARG A 565 10.50 -3.16 25.82
CA ARG A 565 11.77 -2.73 26.42
C ARG A 565 12.32 -1.45 25.79
N LEU A 566 12.21 -1.30 24.48
CA LEU A 566 12.59 -0.08 23.77
C LEU A 566 11.76 1.13 24.23
N PHE A 567 10.44 0.98 24.35
CA PHE A 567 9.57 2.05 24.87
C PHE A 567 9.93 2.43 26.31
N THR A 568 10.04 1.45 27.21
CA THR A 568 10.34 1.73 28.62
C THR A 568 11.73 2.32 28.86
N THR A 569 12.74 1.85 28.12
CA THR A 569 14.13 2.26 28.33
C THR A 569 14.48 3.52 27.55
N VAL A 570 14.31 3.50 26.22
CA VAL A 570 14.80 4.57 25.33
C VAL A 570 13.87 5.78 25.37
N ARG A 571 12.55 5.56 25.38
CA ARG A 571 11.55 6.63 25.42
C ARG A 571 11.30 7.12 26.85
N ASP A 572 10.83 6.25 27.75
CA ASP A 572 10.32 6.68 29.05
C ASP A 572 11.44 6.97 30.07
N SER A 573 12.44 6.09 30.19
CA SER A 573 13.50 6.24 31.20
C SER A 573 14.59 7.22 30.79
N LEU A 574 15.09 7.13 29.55
CA LEU A 574 16.20 7.95 29.06
C LEU A 574 15.75 9.23 28.35
N GLY A 575 14.48 9.33 27.93
CA GLY A 575 13.96 10.52 27.23
C GLY A 575 14.71 10.85 25.94
N LEU A 576 15.20 9.82 25.24
CA LEU A 576 16.07 9.96 24.06
C LEU A 576 15.30 10.04 22.75
N THR A 577 14.05 9.59 22.73
CA THR A 577 13.23 9.51 21.51
C THR A 577 11.78 9.88 21.79
N TYR A 578 11.06 10.33 20.76
CA TYR A 578 9.60 10.42 20.81
C TYR A 578 8.95 9.08 20.45
N ASP A 579 9.55 8.37 19.49
CA ASP A 579 9.02 7.14 18.95
C ASP A 579 10.13 6.14 18.61
N VAL A 580 9.89 4.87 18.91
CA VAL A 580 10.83 3.78 18.65
C VAL A 580 10.04 2.49 18.41
N SER A 581 10.37 1.78 17.34
CA SER A 581 9.74 0.50 16.99
C SER A 581 10.80 -0.52 16.61
N PHE A 582 10.51 -1.79 16.86
CA PHE A 582 11.21 -2.96 16.35
C PHE A 582 10.25 -3.75 15.45
N GLU A 583 10.66 -3.95 14.20
CA GLU A 583 9.86 -4.63 13.17
C GLU A 583 10.65 -5.79 12.57
N LEU A 584 9.94 -6.89 12.27
CA LEU A 584 10.48 -8.08 11.62
C LEU A 584 9.87 -8.25 10.23
N ASN A 585 10.72 -8.54 9.26
CA ASN A 585 10.33 -8.94 7.91
C ASN A 585 10.66 -10.43 7.76
N LEU A 586 9.66 -11.27 8.03
CA LEU A 586 9.75 -12.72 7.92
C LEU A 586 9.06 -13.17 6.62
N PHE A 587 9.86 -13.48 5.60
CA PHE A 587 9.35 -13.94 4.31
C PHE A 587 8.80 -15.37 4.39
N ASP A 588 7.88 -15.69 3.48
CA ASP A 588 7.28 -17.02 3.37
C ASP A 588 8.05 -17.92 2.38
N ARG A 589 8.56 -17.37 1.27
CA ARG A 589 9.29 -18.09 0.20
C ARG A 589 10.79 -17.85 0.25
N LEU A 590 11.22 -16.62 0.54
CA LEU A 590 12.65 -16.32 0.63
C LEU A 590 13.23 -16.98 1.87
N LYS A 591 14.41 -17.59 1.72
CA LYS A 591 15.14 -18.26 2.80
C LYS A 591 15.94 -17.27 3.65
N LEU A 592 15.40 -16.09 3.90
CA LEU A 592 16.00 -15.07 4.76
C LEU A 592 14.90 -14.25 5.40
N GLY A 593 15.26 -13.40 6.35
CA GLY A 593 14.46 -12.32 6.89
C GLY A 593 15.39 -11.24 7.43
N TRP A 594 14.84 -10.16 7.94
CA TRP A 594 15.60 -9.16 8.68
C TRP A 594 14.72 -8.47 9.70
N TYR A 595 15.34 -7.78 10.65
CA TYR A 595 14.65 -6.83 11.53
C TYR A 595 15.16 -5.42 11.33
N VAL A 596 14.34 -4.45 11.71
CA VAL A 596 14.71 -3.03 11.75
C VAL A 596 14.20 -2.42 13.04
N ILE A 597 15.07 -1.72 13.76
CA ILE A 597 14.69 -0.75 14.79
C ILE A 597 14.65 0.61 14.12
N SER A 598 13.50 1.29 14.21
CA SER A 598 13.37 2.70 13.81
C SER A 598 13.37 3.58 15.05
N VAL A 599 14.07 4.72 15.02
CA VAL A 599 14.09 5.68 16.13
C VAL A 599 14.06 7.11 15.62
N THR A 600 13.21 7.96 16.21
CA THR A 600 13.09 9.39 15.85
C THR A 600 13.48 10.30 17.02
N SER A 601 14.54 11.07 16.86
CA SER A 601 15.20 11.83 17.94
C SER A 601 15.61 13.25 17.49
N THR A 602 16.34 13.96 18.36
CA THR A 602 17.02 15.22 18.05
C THR A 602 18.47 14.96 17.65
N PRO A 603 19.10 15.84 16.84
CA PRO A 603 20.50 15.68 16.45
C PRO A 603 21.47 15.48 17.63
N SER A 604 21.20 16.12 18.76
CA SER A 604 22.00 16.01 19.99
C SER A 604 21.86 14.68 20.74
N LYS A 605 20.78 13.92 20.51
CA LYS A 605 20.43 12.71 21.27
C LYS A 605 20.50 11.43 20.43
N VAL A 606 20.46 11.53 19.10
CA VAL A 606 20.29 10.36 18.21
C VAL A 606 21.38 9.30 18.38
N TYR A 607 22.64 9.69 18.57
CA TYR A 607 23.75 8.75 18.81
C TYR A 607 23.53 7.94 20.09
N LYS A 608 23.20 8.63 21.19
CA LYS A 608 22.86 7.98 22.46
C LYS A 608 21.62 7.11 22.34
N ALA A 609 20.65 7.50 21.52
CA ALA A 609 19.44 6.72 21.26
C ALA A 609 19.78 5.41 20.51
N VAL A 610 20.64 5.48 19.50
CA VAL A 610 21.14 4.29 18.77
C VAL A 610 21.88 3.35 19.71
N ASP A 611 22.79 3.87 20.53
CA ASP A 611 23.52 3.06 21.51
C ASP A 611 22.57 2.42 22.53
N ALA A 612 21.58 3.17 23.02
CA ALA A 612 20.56 2.64 23.92
C ALA A 612 19.73 1.53 23.26
N CYS A 613 19.34 1.68 21.99
CA CYS A 613 18.63 0.65 21.23
C CYS A 613 19.49 -0.62 21.07
N LYS A 614 20.77 -0.48 20.68
CA LYS A 614 21.71 -1.60 20.57
C LYS A 614 21.90 -2.30 21.92
N ASN A 615 21.98 -1.54 23.01
CA ASN A 615 22.11 -2.06 24.37
C ASN A 615 20.85 -2.81 24.83
N VAL A 616 19.65 -2.30 24.51
CA VAL A 616 18.40 -3.03 24.77
C VAL A 616 18.38 -4.33 23.98
N LEU A 617 18.69 -4.28 22.68
CA LEU A 617 18.67 -5.44 21.80
C LEU A 617 19.63 -6.54 22.28
N ARG A 618 20.88 -6.19 22.61
CA ARG A 618 21.91 -7.14 23.09
C ARG A 618 21.72 -7.55 24.55
N GLY A 619 21.09 -6.69 25.34
CA GLY A 619 20.91 -6.86 26.77
C GLY A 619 19.91 -7.95 27.15
N LEU A 620 19.28 -8.64 26.19
CA LEU A 620 18.34 -9.72 26.49
C LEU A 620 18.99 -10.91 27.21
N HIS A 621 20.27 -11.24 26.92
CA HIS A 621 20.99 -12.30 27.66
C HIS A 621 21.39 -11.86 29.07
N SER A 622 21.79 -10.60 29.25
CA SER A 622 22.28 -10.09 30.54
C SER A 622 21.13 -9.71 31.49
N ASN A 623 20.06 -9.14 30.96
CA ASN A 623 18.82 -8.87 31.67
C ASN A 623 17.72 -9.79 31.16
N LYS A 624 17.62 -10.99 31.77
CA LYS A 624 16.75 -12.05 31.27
C LYS A 624 15.29 -11.60 31.13
N VAL A 625 14.61 -12.10 30.09
CA VAL A 625 13.16 -11.92 29.90
C VAL A 625 12.41 -12.43 31.14
N ALA A 626 11.60 -11.56 31.74
CA ALA A 626 10.79 -11.92 32.90
C ALA A 626 9.48 -12.62 32.46
N PRO A 627 8.93 -13.56 33.26
CA PRO A 627 7.66 -14.23 32.92
C PRO A 627 6.51 -13.28 32.60
N ARG A 628 6.41 -12.16 33.34
CA ARG A 628 5.40 -11.11 33.09
C ARG A 628 5.53 -10.44 31.71
N GLU A 629 6.73 -10.36 31.15
CA GLU A 629 6.95 -9.76 29.82
C GLU A 629 6.42 -10.69 28.74
N LEU A 630 6.72 -11.98 28.86
CA LEU A 630 6.18 -13.00 27.95
C LEU A 630 4.66 -13.10 28.03
N GLU A 631 4.08 -13.15 29.24
CA GLU A 631 2.63 -13.20 29.41
C GLU A 631 1.91 -11.96 28.85
N ARG A 632 2.54 -10.78 28.94
CA ARG A 632 2.03 -9.57 28.30
C ARG A 632 2.09 -9.68 26.77
N ALA A 633 3.21 -10.16 26.22
CA ALA A 633 3.37 -10.35 24.79
C ALA A 633 2.34 -11.33 24.22
N LYS A 634 2.14 -12.49 24.88
CA LYS A 634 1.09 -13.46 24.54
C LYS A 634 -0.28 -12.81 24.52
N ARG A 635 -0.65 -12.11 25.61
CA ARG A 635 -1.95 -11.44 25.69
C ARG A 635 -2.15 -10.42 24.56
N THR A 636 -1.14 -9.63 24.23
CA THR A 636 -1.22 -8.66 23.11
C THR A 636 -1.49 -9.37 21.78
N LEU A 637 -0.74 -10.42 21.46
CA LEU A 637 -0.90 -11.13 20.18
C LEU A 637 -2.20 -11.92 20.11
N LEU A 638 -2.63 -12.54 21.20
CA LEU A 638 -3.92 -13.23 21.28
C LEU A 638 -5.10 -12.27 21.12
N MET A 639 -5.06 -11.12 21.80
CA MET A 639 -6.09 -10.07 21.65
C MET A 639 -6.10 -9.49 20.22
N ARG A 640 -4.92 -9.32 19.60
CA ARG A 640 -4.82 -8.91 18.19
C ARG A 640 -5.47 -9.96 17.28
N HIS A 641 -5.17 -11.24 17.49
CA HIS A 641 -5.76 -12.33 16.72
C HIS A 641 -7.29 -12.37 16.86
N GLU A 642 -7.82 -12.27 18.08
CA GLU A 642 -9.26 -12.25 18.36
C GLU A 642 -9.98 -11.06 17.72
N ALA A 643 -9.31 -9.91 17.64
CA ALA A 643 -9.83 -8.73 16.96
C ALA A 643 -9.80 -8.88 15.44
N GLU A 644 -8.67 -9.35 14.87
CA GLU A 644 -8.44 -9.40 13.42
C GLU A 644 -9.14 -10.56 12.73
N ILE A 645 -9.46 -11.66 13.43
CA ILE A 645 -10.21 -12.80 12.86
C ILE A 645 -11.60 -12.43 12.33
N LYS A 646 -12.11 -11.24 12.68
CA LYS A 646 -13.37 -10.69 12.16
C LYS A 646 -13.21 -10.03 10.79
N SER A 647 -11.97 -9.85 10.31
CA SER A 647 -11.63 -9.17 9.07
C SER A 647 -11.32 -10.15 7.95
N ASN A 648 -11.94 -9.97 6.79
CA ASN A 648 -11.63 -10.80 5.63
C ASN A 648 -10.20 -10.62 5.13
N ALA A 649 -9.60 -9.44 5.31
CA ALA A 649 -8.20 -9.21 4.94
C ALA A 649 -7.23 -10.07 5.77
N TYR A 650 -7.56 -10.28 7.05
CA TYR A 650 -6.80 -11.18 7.92
C TYR A 650 -6.96 -12.64 7.48
N TRP A 651 -8.18 -13.07 7.16
CA TRP A 651 -8.44 -14.40 6.60
C TRP A 651 -7.70 -14.65 5.29
N LEU A 652 -7.66 -13.70 4.36
CA LEU A 652 -6.85 -13.82 3.14
C LEU A 652 -5.35 -14.01 3.45
N GLY A 653 -4.84 -13.39 4.53
CA GLY A 653 -3.48 -13.62 5.01
C GLY A 653 -3.26 -15.01 5.60
N LEU A 654 -4.22 -15.52 6.38
CA LEU A 654 -4.18 -16.88 6.91
C LEU A 654 -4.20 -17.94 5.79
N LEU A 655 -5.04 -17.74 4.77
CA LEU A 655 -5.20 -18.67 3.65
C LEU A 655 -4.02 -18.67 2.66
N ALA A 656 -3.28 -17.57 2.56
CA ALA A 656 -2.17 -17.44 1.64
C ALA A 656 -1.14 -18.57 1.83
N HIS A 657 -0.68 -19.20 0.76
CA HIS A 657 0.34 -20.25 0.75
C HIS A 657 -0.04 -21.60 1.39
N LEU A 658 -1.31 -21.85 1.74
CA LEU A 658 -1.74 -23.14 2.29
C LEU A 658 -1.57 -24.32 1.31
N GLN A 659 -1.52 -24.03 0.00
CA GLN A 659 -1.35 -25.04 -1.05
C GLN A 659 -0.15 -24.74 -1.97
N ALA A 660 0.67 -23.75 -1.63
CA ALA A 660 1.80 -23.33 -2.46
C ALA A 660 2.97 -24.31 -2.31
N SER A 661 3.39 -24.93 -3.43
CA SER A 661 4.54 -25.85 -3.48
C SER A 661 5.84 -25.20 -3.00
N SER A 662 5.99 -23.89 -3.17
CA SER A 662 7.14 -23.10 -2.71
C SER A 662 7.17 -22.83 -1.21
N VAL A 663 6.09 -23.11 -0.47
CA VAL A 663 5.99 -22.91 0.97
C VAL A 663 5.49 -24.21 1.63
N PRO A 664 6.26 -25.31 1.56
CA PRO A 664 5.77 -26.64 1.93
C PRO A 664 5.46 -26.79 3.42
N ARG A 665 5.93 -25.87 4.26
CA ARG A 665 5.73 -25.86 5.71
C ARG A 665 4.38 -25.28 6.14
N LYS A 666 3.69 -24.55 5.27
CA LYS A 666 2.41 -23.97 5.62
C LYS A 666 1.30 -24.97 5.35
N ASP A 667 0.61 -25.37 6.40
CA ASP A 667 -0.54 -26.26 6.33
C ASP A 667 -1.71 -25.73 7.19
N ILE A 668 -2.79 -26.51 7.29
CA ILE A 668 -3.98 -26.10 8.05
C ILE A 668 -3.72 -25.99 9.56
N SER A 669 -2.75 -26.73 10.10
CA SER A 669 -2.39 -26.68 11.54
C SER A 669 -1.85 -25.30 11.92
N CYS A 670 -1.18 -24.63 10.98
CA CYS A 670 -0.69 -23.26 11.14
C CYS A 670 -1.81 -22.24 11.41
N VAL A 671 -3.03 -22.51 10.95
CA VAL A 671 -4.20 -21.65 11.22
C VAL A 671 -4.93 -22.12 12.46
N LYS A 672 -5.18 -23.43 12.56
CA LYS A 672 -5.96 -24.07 13.61
C LYS A 672 -5.34 -23.95 15.00
N GLU A 673 -4.03 -24.16 15.09
CA GLU A 673 -3.31 -24.25 16.37
C GLU A 673 -2.69 -22.91 16.80
N LEU A 674 -2.93 -21.82 16.06
CA LEU A 674 -2.25 -20.53 16.30
C LEU A 674 -2.35 -20.05 17.76
N THR A 675 -3.56 -20.11 18.34
CA THR A 675 -3.82 -19.71 19.73
C THR A 675 -3.06 -20.60 20.72
N SER A 676 -3.13 -21.92 20.56
CA SER A 676 -2.48 -22.86 21.48
C SER A 676 -0.95 -22.78 21.39
N LEU A 677 -0.40 -22.48 20.21
CA LEU A 677 1.04 -22.28 20.02
C LEU A 677 1.53 -21.03 20.77
N TYR A 678 0.80 -19.92 20.74
CA TYR A 678 1.14 -18.74 21.54
C TYR A 678 1.09 -19.02 23.04
N GLU A 679 0.09 -19.77 23.51
CA GLU A 679 -0.04 -20.14 24.91
C GLU A 679 1.10 -21.06 25.38
N ALA A 680 1.49 -22.03 24.53
CA ALA A 680 2.52 -23.01 24.82
C ALA A 680 3.95 -22.44 24.87
N ALA A 681 4.20 -21.30 24.21
CA ALA A 681 5.55 -20.73 24.11
C ALA A 681 6.17 -20.38 25.48
N THR A 682 7.43 -20.76 25.66
CA THR A 682 8.20 -20.52 26.89
C THR A 682 9.33 -19.51 26.69
N ILE A 683 9.90 -18.98 27.77
CA ILE A 683 11.03 -18.03 27.72
C ILE A 683 12.23 -18.65 26.99
N GLU A 684 12.52 -19.93 27.21
CA GLU A 684 13.60 -20.63 26.51
C GLU A 684 13.38 -20.66 25.00
N ASP A 685 12.14 -20.84 24.54
CA ASP A 685 11.80 -20.83 23.11
C ASP A 685 12.01 -19.44 22.50
N ILE A 686 11.77 -18.37 23.27
CA ILE A 686 12.09 -16.99 22.87
C ILE A 686 13.60 -16.80 22.70
N TYR A 687 14.43 -17.40 23.56
CA TYR A 687 15.88 -17.34 23.40
C TYR A 687 16.38 -18.12 22.18
N LEU A 688 15.78 -19.28 21.89
CA LEU A 688 16.11 -20.03 20.66
C LEU A 688 15.90 -19.19 19.40
N ALA A 689 14.86 -18.35 19.38
CA ALA A 689 14.60 -17.40 18.30
C ALA A 689 15.58 -16.20 18.33
N TYR A 690 15.79 -15.61 19.51
CA TYR A 690 16.67 -14.45 19.68
C TYR A 690 18.13 -14.74 19.27
N ASP A 691 18.63 -15.94 19.56
CA ASP A 691 19.98 -16.37 19.16
C ASP A 691 20.18 -16.41 17.64
N GLN A 692 19.10 -16.34 16.84
CA GLN A 692 19.13 -16.31 15.38
C GLN A 692 19.16 -14.88 14.79
N LEU A 693 18.99 -13.84 15.62
CA LEU A 693 18.97 -12.45 15.15
C LEU A 693 20.38 -11.85 14.96
N LYS A 694 21.46 -12.62 15.15
CA LYS A 694 22.87 -12.17 14.96
C LYS A 694 23.10 -10.72 15.43
N VAL A 695 22.90 -10.45 16.72
CA VAL A 695 22.87 -9.10 17.28
C VAL A 695 24.25 -8.55 17.70
N ASP A 696 25.33 -9.26 17.36
CA ASP A 696 26.72 -8.84 17.64
C ASP A 696 27.12 -7.56 16.89
N GLU A 697 28.22 -6.91 17.31
CA GLU A 697 28.68 -5.66 16.68
C GLU A 697 29.00 -5.84 15.18
N ASP A 698 29.51 -6.99 14.78
CA ASP A 698 29.90 -7.22 13.40
C ASP A 698 28.69 -7.48 12.48
N SER A 699 27.56 -7.91 13.03
CA SER A 699 26.37 -8.25 12.25
C SER A 699 25.35 -7.11 12.14
N LEU A 700 25.43 -6.09 13.00
CA LEU A 700 24.48 -4.96 12.97
C LEU A 700 24.86 -3.89 11.95
N TYR A 701 23.87 -3.49 11.15
CA TYR A 701 23.92 -2.30 10.32
C TYR A 701 23.18 -1.16 11.03
N SER A 702 23.69 0.06 10.93
CA SER A 702 23.03 1.24 11.46
C SER A 702 23.25 2.44 10.56
N CYS A 703 22.21 3.25 10.38
CA CYS A 703 22.29 4.49 9.63
C CYS A 703 21.64 5.62 10.41
N ILE A 704 22.37 6.72 10.60
CA ILE A 704 21.87 7.92 11.28
C ILE A 704 21.62 9.03 10.26
N GLY A 705 20.39 9.52 10.21
CA GLY A 705 19.99 10.70 9.46
C GLY A 705 19.94 11.93 10.37
N ILE A 706 20.63 13.01 10.01
CA ILE A 706 20.53 14.30 10.68
C ILE A 706 20.07 15.37 9.68
N ALA A 707 18.98 16.05 10.01
CA ALA A 707 18.51 17.23 9.30
C ALA A 707 18.72 18.50 10.12
N GLY A 708 19.10 19.59 9.44
CA GLY A 708 19.26 20.92 10.02
C GLY A 708 20.02 21.87 9.10
N VAL A 709 20.06 23.15 9.46
CA VAL A 709 20.63 24.21 8.62
C VAL A 709 22.13 24.00 8.37
N ASN A 710 22.84 23.52 9.39
CA ASN A 710 24.29 23.26 9.37
C ASN A 710 24.61 21.76 9.18
N ALA A 711 23.64 20.94 8.75
CA ALA A 711 23.85 19.51 8.57
C ALA A 711 24.96 19.25 7.54
N GLY A 712 26.00 18.53 7.97
CA GLY A 712 27.17 18.18 7.14
C GLY A 712 28.37 19.13 7.21
N GLU A 713 28.29 20.27 7.91
CA GLU A 713 29.39 21.26 7.95
C GLU A 713 30.43 20.99 9.06
N GLY A 714 30.11 20.13 10.03
CA GLY A 714 31.02 19.76 11.14
C GLY A 714 31.84 18.48 10.96
N ALA A 715 31.65 17.74 9.86
CA ALA A 715 32.32 16.46 9.60
C ALA A 715 33.43 16.56 8.53
N MET A 716 33.84 17.78 8.17
CA MET A 716 34.96 18.02 7.23
C MET A 716 36.33 18.18 7.92
N GLY A 717 36.41 17.95 9.23
CA GLY A 717 37.65 17.99 10.00
C GLY A 717 38.05 16.59 10.44
N GLU A 718 39.11 16.07 9.81
CA GLU A 718 39.87 14.87 10.16
C GLU A 718 39.26 13.52 9.69
N ASP A 719 40.00 12.89 8.78
CA ASP A 719 39.84 11.54 8.18
C ASP A 719 38.79 11.31 7.07
N MET A 720 39.07 11.83 5.86
CA MET A 720 38.82 11.10 4.60
C MET A 720 39.53 11.75 3.39
N LEU A 721 40.78 11.37 3.15
CA LEU A 721 41.42 11.48 1.83
C LEU A 721 41.20 10.14 1.10
N GLN A 722 40.02 9.97 0.49
CA GLN A 722 39.73 9.13 -0.69
C GLN A 722 38.23 8.88 -0.69
N PHE A 723 37.46 9.64 -1.48
CA PHE A 723 36.26 9.22 -2.23
C PHE A 723 35.74 10.48 -2.92
N LYS A 724 36.30 10.76 -4.12
CA LYS A 724 35.71 11.74 -5.03
C LYS A 724 34.39 11.18 -5.55
N CYS A 725 33.35 12.00 -5.52
CA CYS A 725 32.15 11.80 -6.31
C CYS A 725 32.55 11.49 -7.77
N LEU A 726 32.11 10.36 -8.29
CA LEU A 726 32.20 10.05 -9.71
C LEU A 726 31.28 11.04 -10.44
N GLU A 727 31.89 12.01 -11.14
CA GLU A 727 31.22 12.79 -12.17
C GLU A 727 30.84 11.87 -13.33
N PRO A 728 29.64 12.02 -13.94
CA PRO A 728 29.28 11.26 -15.13
C PRO A 728 30.06 11.76 -16.37
N ASP A 729 30.66 10.82 -17.09
CA ASP A 729 31.37 11.02 -18.35
C ASP A 729 30.50 11.74 -19.40
N LYS A 730 31.03 12.87 -19.90
CA LYS A 730 30.48 13.61 -21.03
C LYS A 730 30.79 12.86 -22.32
N ASN A 731 29.87 12.02 -22.81
CA ASN A 731 29.70 11.71 -24.23
C ASN A 731 28.48 10.81 -24.46
N LEU A 732 27.29 11.41 -24.57
CA LEU A 732 26.14 10.78 -25.24
C LEU A 732 25.36 11.85 -25.99
N LYS A 733 25.27 11.67 -27.31
CA LYS A 733 24.46 12.50 -28.20
C LYS A 733 22.99 12.23 -27.92
N THR A 734 22.26 13.33 -27.79
CA THR A 734 20.84 13.50 -27.54
C THR A 734 19.97 12.85 -28.61
N ASN A 735 18.98 12.06 -28.19
CA ASN A 735 17.70 11.95 -28.86
C ASN A 735 16.61 12.35 -27.86
N GLU A 736 15.78 13.30 -28.28
CA GLU A 736 14.68 13.92 -27.54
C GLU A 736 13.67 12.87 -27.08
N LEU A 737 13.37 12.83 -25.77
CA LEU A 737 12.21 12.15 -25.21
C LEU A 737 11.84 12.85 -23.89
N ASP A 738 10.64 13.41 -23.89
CA ASP A 738 10.15 14.43 -22.97
C ASP A 738 9.59 13.80 -21.67
N CYS A 739 10.18 14.17 -20.54
CA CYS A 739 9.81 13.71 -19.18
C CYS A 739 8.46 14.29 -18.70
N GLY A 740 7.86 13.73 -17.67
CA GLY A 740 6.69 14.23 -16.94
C GLY A 740 5.81 13.11 -16.36
N ASN A 741 5.80 12.96 -15.03
CA ASN A 741 5.15 11.90 -14.23
C ASN A 741 3.60 11.91 -14.36
N TRP A 742 2.81 10.97 -13.82
CA TRP A 742 2.35 10.92 -12.42
C TRP A 742 1.33 9.78 -12.12
N ILE A 743 1.04 9.62 -10.82
CA ILE A 743 0.30 8.58 -10.06
C ILE A 743 -1.23 8.63 -10.24
N ILE A 744 -1.86 7.47 -10.45
CA ILE A 744 -3.29 7.19 -10.21
C ILE A 744 -3.37 6.01 -9.22
N GLY A 745 -4.03 6.09 -8.07
CA GLY A 745 -5.48 6.19 -7.89
C GLY A 745 -5.99 4.83 -7.39
N LYS A 746 -6.00 4.67 -6.06
CA LYS A 746 -6.73 3.60 -5.37
C LYS A 746 -8.22 3.79 -5.65
N VAL A 747 -8.83 2.90 -6.43
CA VAL A 747 -10.30 2.84 -6.59
C VAL A 747 -10.82 1.73 -5.70
N GLY A 748 -11.29 2.09 -4.51
CA GLY A 748 -12.19 1.29 -3.67
C GLY A 748 -11.69 1.03 -2.24
N HIS A 749 -12.54 1.37 -1.27
CA HIS A 749 -12.30 1.34 0.18
C HIS A 749 -11.15 2.23 0.70
N GLY A 750 -11.40 3.53 0.58
CA GLY A 750 -10.76 4.59 1.35
C GLY A 750 -11.55 5.89 1.36
N PHE A 751 -12.88 5.83 1.19
CA PHE A 751 -13.77 6.96 1.41
C PHE A 751 -14.96 6.43 2.20
N LEU A 752 -14.83 6.55 3.53
CA LEU A 752 -15.86 6.58 4.59
C LEU A 752 -15.26 6.15 5.95
N ARG A 753 -14.02 6.58 6.22
CA ARG A 753 -13.60 6.93 7.58
C ARG A 753 -13.44 8.44 7.59
N ARG A 754 -14.46 9.11 8.12
CA ARG A 754 -14.34 10.44 8.72
C ARG A 754 -13.37 10.30 9.88
N GLY A 755 -12.09 10.39 9.55
CA GLY A 755 -10.97 10.30 10.47
C GLY A 755 -10.02 11.37 10.02
N GLY A 756 -9.87 12.40 10.86
CA GLY A 756 -8.95 13.49 10.62
C GLY A 756 -7.58 12.92 10.29
N ILE A 757 -7.22 12.96 9.01
CA ILE A 757 -5.85 12.78 8.58
C ILE A 757 -5.08 13.93 9.24
N LYS A 758 -4.46 13.67 10.39
CA LYS A 758 -3.25 14.37 10.80
C LYS A 758 -2.18 14.03 9.75
N ARG A 759 -2.31 14.64 8.57
CA ARG A 759 -1.19 14.95 7.71
C ARG A 759 -0.36 15.90 8.55
N ARG A 760 0.60 15.34 9.27
CA ARG A 760 1.81 16.09 9.61
C ARG A 760 2.42 16.42 8.25
N VAL A 761 2.00 17.55 7.70
CA VAL A 761 2.82 18.27 6.73
C VAL A 761 4.11 18.51 7.50
N SER A 762 5.16 17.74 7.20
CA SER A 762 6.51 18.20 7.49
C SER A 762 6.60 19.55 6.79
N ARG A 763 6.62 20.63 7.57
CA ARG A 763 6.87 21.97 7.06
C ARG A 763 8.36 22.06 6.70
N SER A 764 8.78 21.27 5.73
CA SER A 764 10.12 21.32 5.16
C SER A 764 10.03 21.75 3.70
N TYR A 765 9.34 22.87 3.49
CA TYR A 765 9.61 23.70 2.34
C TYR A 765 9.90 25.09 2.88
N SER A 766 11.08 25.61 2.55
CA SER A 766 11.23 27.05 2.50
C SER A 766 10.43 27.55 1.29
N CYS A 767 9.11 27.62 1.46
CA CYS A 767 8.17 28.16 0.50
C CYS A 767 8.05 29.67 0.70
N ARG A 768 8.08 30.43 -0.38
CA ARG A 768 7.41 31.73 -0.41
C ARG A 768 5.94 31.47 -0.69
N ALA A 769 5.10 31.49 0.34
CA ALA A 769 3.66 31.55 0.14
C ALA A 769 3.32 32.97 -0.34
N TRP A 770 2.74 33.08 -1.53
CA TRP A 770 2.10 34.33 -1.97
C TRP A 770 0.62 34.23 -1.60
N PHE A 771 0.15 35.17 -0.79
CA PHE A 771 -1.28 35.32 -0.50
C PHE A 771 -1.83 36.44 -1.39
N ILE A 772 -2.83 36.11 -2.21
CA ILE A 772 -3.59 37.12 -2.96
C ILE A 772 -4.87 37.38 -2.16
N TYR A 773 -4.89 38.48 -1.41
CA TYR A 773 -6.11 38.97 -0.75
C TYR A 773 -6.75 40.05 -1.61
N HIS A 774 -8.06 39.95 -1.87
CA HIS A 774 -8.84 41.03 -2.44
C HIS A 774 -9.44 41.88 -1.32
N ASP A 775 -8.88 43.06 -1.11
CA ASP A 775 -9.37 44.03 -0.12
C ASP A 775 -10.56 44.81 -0.70
N LYS A 776 -11.71 44.75 -0.02
CA LYS A 776 -12.80 45.74 -0.17
C LYS A 776 -12.89 46.48 1.15
N ALA A 777 -12.40 47.71 1.13
CA ALA A 777 -12.42 48.65 2.24
C ALA A 777 -13.81 48.76 2.91
N ASN A 778 -13.85 48.45 4.21
CA ASN A 778 -14.52 49.29 5.20
C ASN A 778 -13.97 48.98 6.60
N ASN A 779 -13.56 50.06 7.28
CA ASN A 779 -12.94 50.15 8.60
C ASN A 779 -13.34 49.08 9.64
N MET A 780 -12.38 48.26 10.05
CA MET A 780 -12.14 47.92 11.46
C MET A 780 -10.69 47.47 11.67
N ASN A 781 -10.01 48.19 12.57
CA ASN A 781 -8.64 48.09 13.07
C ASN A 781 -7.68 46.98 12.55
N LEU A 782 -6.62 47.47 11.91
CA LEU A 782 -5.31 46.84 11.76
C LEU A 782 -4.70 46.59 13.16
N PHE A 783 -4.43 45.32 13.50
CA PHE A 783 -3.70 44.74 14.66
C PHE A 783 -4.54 43.65 15.35
N ASP A 784 -4.58 42.43 14.77
CA ASP A 784 -4.83 41.16 15.50
C ASP A 784 -4.79 39.92 14.56
N ALA A 785 -3.76 39.80 13.70
CA ALA A 785 -3.60 38.61 12.83
C ALA A 785 -2.17 38.04 12.78
N ILE A 786 -1.35 38.34 13.78
CA ILE A 786 -0.04 37.70 13.97
C ILE A 786 0.09 37.40 15.48
N CYS A 787 0.37 36.13 15.80
CA CYS A 787 0.53 35.52 17.14
C CYS A 787 -0.74 35.00 17.85
N CYS A 788 -1.06 33.72 17.64
CA CYS A 788 -1.65 32.87 18.68
C CYS A 788 -1.20 31.41 18.50
N CYS A 789 0.06 31.14 18.85
CA CYS A 789 0.58 29.82 19.23
C CYS A 789 1.60 30.02 20.35
N VAL A 790 1.09 30.31 21.55
CA VAL A 790 1.80 30.10 22.82
C VAL A 790 0.80 29.42 23.75
N GLY A 791 1.19 28.27 24.27
CA GLY A 791 0.28 27.30 24.87
C GLY A 791 -0.36 27.70 26.20
N LYS A 792 -1.27 26.81 26.62
CA LYS A 792 -1.81 26.51 27.96
C LYS A 792 -2.97 25.54 27.68
N LYS A 793 -3.11 24.36 28.28
CA LYS A 793 -2.45 23.69 29.40
C LYS A 793 -2.65 22.19 29.18
#